data_AF-A0A7G1PCJ3-F1
#
_entry.id   AF-A0A7G1PCJ3-F1
#
_cell.length_a   1.000
_cell.length_b   1.000
_cell.length_c   1.000
_cell.angle_alpha   90.00
_cell.angle_beta   90.00
_cell.angle_gamma   90.00
#
_symmetry.space_group_name_H-M   'P 1'
#
loop_
_entity.id
_entity.type
_entity.pdbx_description
1 polymer ?
#
loop_
_entity_poly.entity_id
_entity_poly.type
_entity_poly.pdbx_seq_one_letter_code
_entity_poly.pdbx_strand_id
1 'polypeptide(L)'
;MEAYVHTGTHRFRRRLLAWFAAAVGATVGLGTLTPPAAAVTESAATTSWNVTHRTGKPGDALTARLQLDAARGTLSLGVRRGGATVLDPAPVGITTDAADLTTGLRLRGHTVRNVTERYSTTTGKQRRRVAQMTEARFSFAKDGGDRLDLIVRVSDDGFAYRYVLPGDDEVTVLGEASAFQVPDEATAWLMPYTPNYERPRTETTAAGAPAGDYGYPSLFRVGASYVLLTESDVDGRYAGSRLAHDAGSGRYTVELADERIASAGPLTTPWRTAVIGDLATVTESTLVDDLAPDSRVADTGWIHPGKVAWSWLAGFGAAQRSLETQQRFVDYSAAHGWEYTLVDDGWKTEDWMPQLIKYAERRGVKILLWMHWTDLDTAAEREETLDKVKAWGAAGLKIDFMDSDAQERFRWYDDILEATAERELLVNFHGSTIPHGIQRTWPHVMSMEAVYGAEQGNVSLSDVTTLPFTRNVVGSMDYTPMGFQFGTRNTSEAAELALSVVYESGFQNFAGSVGAYRARPELERFLDQVPTVWDETRLLSGHPGDGATVARRHGDRWFVGDVTAADAPATRRVPLDFLGAGHWRIDVLRDGPDGLVRDSRIADRHDVLTVPTSAGGGFAALICRALPGRTTCDRPVRHMPLTALSATPQKAQADPGTTVEVEGTFQVEDFGPVRDADVRVNAPEGWTVTDGSAHADELATGAALTTRATVHVPADAAYGYHDVVVNATYRAPGEKPGVPALRHERTVRVFVAPPGVDYVSDLPFTAERNGWGPVERDTSNGENAEGDGGPLRIRGTTYDKGLGMHATAEVSVDIGGAYDRFRAHVGVDDEVSGAATVVFEVLGDGQLLTRTEVLTPADAARALDVDVSGVQRLTLRVTDGGDGINFDHADWADAELRLA
;
A
#
# COMPACT_ATOMS: atom_id res chain seq x y z
N MET A 1 46.57 -12.54 -26.64
CA MET A 1 46.88 -11.79 -27.87
C MET A 1 46.54 -10.34 -27.52
N GLU A 2 47.51 -9.53 -27.07
CA GLU A 2 48.45 -8.75 -27.91
C GLU A 2 47.69 -7.65 -28.70
N ALA A 3 48.07 -6.35 -28.76
CA ALA A 3 49.10 -5.51 -28.12
C ALA A 3 48.74 -4.00 -28.42
N TYR A 4 49.28 -2.92 -27.83
CA TYR A 4 50.29 -2.68 -26.78
C TYR A 4 50.22 -1.21 -26.22
N VAL A 5 50.50 -1.02 -24.92
CA VAL A 5 51.45 -0.03 -24.30
C VAL A 5 51.37 1.48 -24.69
N HIS A 6 51.03 2.44 -23.81
CA HIS A 6 51.82 3.11 -22.71
C HIS A 6 53.14 3.78 -23.20
N THR A 7 53.62 4.97 -22.80
CA THR A 7 53.62 5.80 -21.56
C THR A 7 53.68 7.31 -21.91
N GLY A 8 53.33 8.29 -21.06
CA GLY A 8 54.15 8.87 -19.96
C GLY A 8 55.45 9.57 -20.47
N THR A 9 55.82 10.82 -20.15
CA THR A 9 55.69 11.59 -18.89
C THR A 9 56.16 13.07 -19.00
N HIS A 10 55.68 13.98 -18.13
CA HIS A 10 56.40 15.14 -17.52
C HIS A 10 56.93 16.32 -18.42
N ARG A 11 57.12 17.59 -17.99
CA ARG A 11 56.93 18.38 -16.72
C ARG A 11 57.03 19.92 -16.99
N PHE A 12 56.45 20.73 -16.07
CA PHE A 12 56.87 22.08 -15.60
C PHE A 12 56.66 23.41 -16.41
N ARG A 13 55.77 24.25 -15.85
CA ARG A 13 55.90 25.68 -15.43
C ARG A 13 56.65 26.71 -16.31
N ARG A 14 55.98 27.87 -16.55
CA ARG A 14 56.35 29.18 -15.93
C ARG A 14 55.20 30.21 -15.99
N ARG A 15 55.24 31.18 -15.06
CA ARG A 15 54.36 32.37 -14.95
C ARG A 15 55.17 33.64 -15.27
N LEU A 16 54.50 34.77 -15.59
CA LEU A 16 54.60 36.10 -14.90
C LEU A 16 54.47 37.34 -15.83
N LEU A 17 53.58 38.24 -15.41
CA LEU A 17 53.54 39.71 -15.47
C LEU A 17 53.54 40.55 -16.77
N ALA A 18 52.59 41.48 -16.75
CA ALA A 18 52.40 42.71 -17.52
C ALA A 18 53.39 43.85 -17.21
N TRP A 19 53.42 44.91 -18.04
CA TRP A 19 53.04 46.32 -17.69
C TRP A 19 53.30 47.35 -18.84
N PHE A 20 52.29 48.18 -19.15
CA PHE A 20 52.28 49.63 -19.53
C PHE A 20 53.11 50.30 -20.70
N ALA A 21 52.35 51.09 -21.52
CA ALA A 21 52.65 52.43 -22.09
C ALA A 21 53.77 52.64 -23.18
N ALA A 22 53.78 53.67 -24.07
CA ALA A 22 52.85 54.78 -24.37
C ALA A 22 53.06 55.45 -25.77
N ALA A 23 51.98 56.02 -26.34
CA ALA A 23 51.84 57.35 -26.99
C ALA A 23 52.61 57.81 -28.27
N VAL A 24 51.82 58.18 -29.30
CA VAL A 24 51.85 59.40 -30.17
C VAL A 24 50.40 59.55 -30.72
N GLY A 25 49.72 60.69 -30.95
CA GLY A 25 50.06 62.11 -30.78
C GLY A 25 49.57 62.95 -32.00
N ALA A 26 48.41 63.63 -31.92
CA ALA A 26 47.98 64.69 -32.87
C ALA A 26 46.76 65.47 -32.33
N THR A 27 46.58 66.71 -32.78
CA THR A 27 45.64 67.72 -32.22
C THR A 27 44.59 68.21 -33.23
N VAL A 28 43.60 68.96 -32.70
CA VAL A 28 42.65 69.88 -33.37
C VAL A 28 41.34 69.25 -33.91
N GLY A 29 40.21 69.80 -33.48
CA GLY A 29 38.87 69.47 -34.01
C GLY A 29 37.69 69.81 -33.10
N LEU A 30 37.54 71.07 -32.66
CA LEU A 30 36.35 71.51 -31.92
C LEU A 30 35.13 71.59 -32.86
N GLY A 31 34.35 70.51 -32.92
CA GLY A 31 33.02 70.48 -33.52
C GLY A 31 32.00 70.04 -32.48
N THR A 32 31.09 70.94 -32.10
CA THR A 32 29.99 70.64 -31.15
C THR A 32 28.92 69.79 -31.84
N LEU A 33 29.15 68.48 -31.92
CA LEU A 33 28.10 67.51 -32.19
C LEU A 33 27.38 67.19 -30.88
N THR A 34 26.16 67.68 -30.73
CA THR A 34 25.21 67.13 -29.75
C THR A 34 25.04 65.64 -30.03
N PRO A 35 25.25 64.73 -29.05
CA PRO A 35 24.87 63.35 -29.24
C PRO A 35 23.36 63.28 -29.50
N PRO A 36 22.88 62.33 -30.33
CA PRO A 36 21.44 62.05 -30.35
C PRO A 36 21.01 61.71 -28.92
N ALA A 37 19.88 62.26 -28.48
CA ALA A 37 19.32 61.89 -27.19
C ALA A 37 19.17 60.37 -27.17
N ALA A 38 19.90 59.70 -26.28
CA ALA A 38 19.64 58.31 -25.99
C ALA A 38 18.18 58.24 -25.56
N ALA A 39 17.36 57.53 -26.32
CA ALA A 39 15.99 57.26 -25.93
C ALA A 39 16.08 56.51 -24.59
N VAL A 40 15.73 57.20 -23.50
CA VAL A 40 15.51 56.56 -22.22
C VAL A 40 14.27 55.71 -22.45
N THR A 41 14.47 54.43 -22.75
CA THR A 41 13.40 53.45 -22.62
C THR A 41 13.01 53.46 -21.16
N GLU A 42 11.86 54.06 -20.87
CA GLU A 42 11.24 53.96 -19.56
C GLU A 42 11.12 52.48 -19.22
N SER A 43 11.91 52.05 -18.24
CA SER A 43 11.76 50.73 -17.65
C SER A 43 10.35 50.67 -17.09
N ALA A 44 9.51 49.81 -17.68
CA ALA A 44 8.14 49.62 -17.24
C ALA A 44 8.10 49.38 -15.72
N ALA A 45 7.33 50.19 -15.00
CA ALA A 45 7.36 50.19 -13.55
C ALA A 45 6.86 48.85 -12.99
N THR A 46 7.78 47.99 -12.56
CA THR A 46 7.45 46.76 -11.83
C THR A 46 6.95 47.14 -10.44
N THR A 47 5.70 46.83 -10.14
CA THR A 47 5.13 47.02 -8.79
C THR A 47 5.33 45.73 -8.00
N SER A 48 5.61 45.80 -6.70
CA SER A 48 5.76 44.59 -5.87
C SER A 48 5.20 44.74 -4.46
N TRP A 49 4.62 43.65 -3.95
CA TRP A 49 4.04 43.55 -2.60
C TRP A 49 4.68 42.39 -1.83
N ASN A 50 4.86 42.58 -0.53
CA ASN A 50 5.41 41.56 0.37
C ASN A 50 4.29 41.04 1.29
N VAL A 51 4.15 39.72 1.37
CA VAL A 51 3.33 39.02 2.37
C VAL A 51 4.30 38.35 3.34
N THR A 52 4.23 38.70 4.62
CA THR A 52 5.20 38.26 5.64
C THR A 52 4.46 37.76 6.87
N HIS A 53 4.81 36.56 7.35
CA HIS A 53 4.38 36.10 8.68
C HIS A 53 5.40 36.54 9.75
N ARG A 54 4.94 36.86 10.96
CA ARG A 54 5.77 37.48 12.02
C ARG A 54 5.44 36.96 13.43
N THR A 55 5.48 35.65 13.61
CA THR A 55 5.37 34.99 14.92
C THR A 55 6.71 34.41 15.38
N GLY A 56 7.56 33.96 14.45
CA GLY A 56 8.93 33.50 14.72
C GLY A 56 9.97 34.58 15.05
N LYS A 57 11.25 34.17 15.12
CA LYS A 57 12.39 35.07 15.36
C LYS A 57 12.53 36.08 14.20
N PRO A 58 12.84 37.37 14.46
CA PRO A 58 12.90 38.40 13.40
C PRO A 58 13.88 38.14 12.25
N GLY A 59 14.88 37.27 12.43
CA GLY A 59 15.86 36.91 11.41
C GLY A 59 15.45 35.76 10.48
N ASP A 60 14.41 34.99 10.84
CA ASP A 60 13.97 33.78 10.12
C ASP A 60 12.66 33.96 9.34
N ALA A 61 11.98 35.10 9.50
CA ALA A 61 10.65 35.33 8.94
C ALA A 61 10.57 35.08 7.43
N LEU A 62 9.60 34.26 7.00
CA LEU A 62 9.29 34.04 5.60
C LEU A 62 8.55 35.24 5.00
N THR A 63 8.92 35.61 3.77
CA THR A 63 8.29 36.67 3.00
C THR A 63 8.11 36.24 1.56
N ALA A 64 6.87 36.06 1.13
CA ALA A 64 6.50 35.93 -0.26
C ALA A 64 6.44 37.33 -0.91
N ARG A 65 7.01 37.47 -2.11
CA ARG A 65 7.05 38.72 -2.87
C ARG A 65 6.36 38.54 -4.22
N LEU A 66 5.18 39.12 -4.35
CA LEU A 66 4.45 39.23 -5.60
C LEU A 66 4.96 40.44 -6.40
N GLN A 67 5.14 40.28 -7.70
CA GLN A 67 5.53 41.34 -8.63
C GLN A 67 4.55 41.39 -9.81
N LEU A 68 4.24 42.60 -10.29
CA LEU A 68 3.47 42.87 -11.50
C LEU A 68 4.32 43.72 -12.44
N ASP A 69 4.56 43.19 -13.65
CA ASP A 69 5.05 43.98 -14.79
C ASP A 69 3.87 44.78 -15.37
N ALA A 70 3.90 46.11 -15.22
CA ALA A 70 2.80 46.97 -15.66
C ALA A 70 2.68 47.11 -17.19
N ALA A 71 3.72 46.79 -17.98
CA ALA A 71 3.66 46.87 -19.44
C ALA A 71 3.13 45.57 -20.06
N ARG A 72 3.50 44.41 -19.50
CA ARG A 72 3.04 43.09 -19.99
C ARG A 72 1.77 42.61 -19.28
N GLY A 73 1.48 43.13 -18.09
CA GLY A 73 0.42 42.62 -17.21
C GLY A 73 0.69 41.19 -16.73
N THR A 74 1.96 40.80 -16.58
CA THR A 74 2.40 39.47 -16.13
C THR A 74 2.75 39.50 -14.64
N LEU A 75 2.43 38.41 -13.93
CA LEU A 75 2.73 38.24 -12.51
C LEU A 75 3.93 37.31 -12.30
N SER A 76 4.73 37.60 -11.28
CA SER A 76 5.72 36.64 -10.76
C SER A 76 5.77 36.65 -9.24
N LEU A 77 6.16 35.52 -8.65
CA LEU A 77 6.12 35.25 -7.22
C LEU A 77 7.43 34.56 -6.81
N GLY A 78 8.09 35.10 -5.79
CA GLY A 78 9.32 34.54 -5.20
C GLY A 78 9.27 34.60 -3.68
N VAL A 79 10.17 33.89 -3.00
CA VAL A 79 10.16 33.76 -1.53
C VAL A 79 11.55 34.05 -0.95
N ARG A 80 11.55 34.74 0.19
CA ARG A 80 12.73 35.02 1.01
C ARG A 80 12.55 34.47 2.41
N ARG A 81 13.62 33.94 3.01
CA ARG A 81 13.70 33.62 4.44
C ARG A 81 14.68 34.60 5.10
N GLY A 82 14.15 35.45 5.96
CA GLY A 82 14.91 36.58 6.50
C GLY A 82 15.47 37.47 5.38
N GLY A 83 16.81 37.55 5.31
CA GLY A 83 17.52 38.31 4.27
C GLY A 83 17.79 37.56 2.97
N ALA A 84 17.73 36.22 2.94
CA ALA A 84 18.12 35.42 1.79
C ALA A 84 16.94 35.12 0.86
N THR A 85 17.17 35.11 -0.45
CA THR A 85 16.22 34.51 -1.41
C THR A 85 16.34 32.98 -1.33
N VAL A 86 15.20 32.30 -1.32
CA VAL A 86 15.10 30.83 -1.32
C VAL A 86 14.37 30.30 -2.55
N LEU A 87 13.46 31.10 -3.11
CA LEU A 87 12.85 30.90 -4.42
C LEU A 87 12.92 32.24 -5.16
N ASP A 88 13.55 32.25 -6.33
CA ASP A 88 13.57 33.43 -7.20
C ASP A 88 12.20 33.68 -7.84
N PRO A 89 11.91 34.92 -8.31
CA PRO A 89 10.61 35.24 -8.89
C PRO A 89 10.29 34.42 -10.14
N ALA A 90 9.31 33.53 -10.02
CA ALA A 90 8.83 32.65 -11.09
C ALA A 90 7.42 33.08 -11.54
N PRO A 91 7.02 32.83 -12.81
CA PRO A 91 5.69 33.21 -13.30
C PRO A 91 4.55 32.54 -12.52
N VAL A 92 3.43 33.25 -12.43
CA VAL A 92 2.13 32.75 -11.96
C VAL A 92 1.02 33.29 -12.86
N GLY A 93 0.00 32.48 -13.12
CA GLY A 93 -1.11 32.76 -14.02
C GLY A 93 -1.82 31.48 -14.42
N ILE A 94 -3.02 31.60 -14.99
CA ILE A 94 -3.86 30.47 -15.41
C ILE A 94 -4.46 30.78 -16.79
N THR A 95 -4.65 29.76 -17.61
CA THR A 95 -5.27 29.88 -18.94
C THR A 95 -6.58 29.10 -18.95
N THR A 96 -7.65 29.72 -19.44
CA THR A 96 -8.95 29.09 -19.64
C THR A 96 -9.37 29.15 -21.10
N ASP A 97 -10.42 28.41 -21.46
CA ASP A 97 -11.09 28.52 -22.76
C ASP A 97 -11.73 29.90 -23.00
N ALA A 98 -12.18 30.57 -21.94
CA ALA A 98 -12.70 31.92 -21.99
C ALA A 98 -11.59 33.01 -22.08
N ALA A 99 -10.49 32.86 -21.31
CA ALA A 99 -9.45 33.87 -21.21
C ALA A 99 -8.06 33.33 -20.80
N ASP A 100 -7.01 33.82 -21.48
CA ASP A 100 -5.64 33.79 -20.97
C ASP A 100 -5.50 34.80 -19.80
N LEU A 101 -5.29 34.33 -18.57
CA LEU A 101 -5.06 35.17 -17.38
C LEU A 101 -3.58 35.13 -16.93
N THR A 102 -2.65 34.87 -17.86
CA THR A 102 -1.20 34.96 -17.64
C THR A 102 -0.63 36.34 -18.01
N THR A 103 -1.31 37.07 -18.90
CA THR A 103 -0.90 38.38 -19.44
C THR A 103 -2.02 39.44 -19.38
N GLY A 104 -1.64 40.72 -19.51
CA GLY A 104 -2.59 41.83 -19.61
C GLY A 104 -3.37 42.15 -18.33
N LEU A 105 -2.96 41.61 -17.19
CA LEU A 105 -3.61 41.83 -15.89
C LEU A 105 -3.31 43.24 -15.33
N ARG A 106 -4.33 43.85 -14.73
CA ARG A 106 -4.21 45.07 -13.92
C ARG A 106 -4.77 44.84 -12.51
N LEU A 107 -4.06 45.31 -11.49
CA LEU A 107 -4.54 45.21 -10.10
C LEU A 107 -5.80 46.06 -9.90
N ARG A 108 -6.87 45.44 -9.41
CA ARG A 108 -8.10 46.10 -8.92
C ARG A 108 -7.96 46.52 -7.46
N GLY A 109 -7.30 45.69 -6.65
CA GLY A 109 -7.07 45.93 -5.22
C GLY A 109 -6.45 44.71 -4.54
N HIS A 110 -6.08 44.83 -3.28
CA HIS A 110 -5.68 43.69 -2.46
C HIS A 110 -6.12 43.86 -1.00
N THR A 111 -6.22 42.76 -0.29
CA THR A 111 -6.52 42.71 1.16
C THR A 111 -5.53 41.77 1.85
N VAL A 112 -5.27 42.02 3.13
CA VAL A 112 -4.40 41.18 3.97
C VAL A 112 -5.12 40.90 5.28
N ARG A 113 -5.10 39.65 5.74
CA ARG A 113 -5.65 39.22 7.03
C ARG A 113 -4.74 38.18 7.70
N ASN A 114 -4.87 38.04 9.01
CA ASN A 114 -4.31 36.88 9.72
C ASN A 114 -5.36 35.76 9.73
N VAL A 115 -4.90 34.54 9.49
CA VAL A 115 -5.68 33.31 9.64
C VAL A 115 -5.16 32.60 10.90
N THR A 116 -6.07 32.08 11.72
CA THR A 116 -5.73 31.24 12.87
C THR A 116 -6.81 30.20 13.05
N GLU A 117 -6.46 28.96 12.76
CA GLU A 117 -7.35 27.81 12.81
C GLU A 117 -6.88 26.86 13.92
N ARG A 118 -7.82 26.18 14.58
CA ARG A 118 -7.53 25.20 15.63
C ARG A 118 -8.38 23.97 15.39
N TYR A 119 -7.73 22.86 15.13
CA TYR A 119 -8.37 21.60 14.81
C TYR A 119 -7.59 20.43 15.44
N SER A 120 -8.18 19.24 15.39
CA SER A 120 -7.52 18.01 15.81
C SER A 120 -7.62 16.97 14.70
N THR A 121 -6.57 16.18 14.54
CA THR A 121 -6.51 15.07 13.58
C THR A 121 -6.53 13.74 14.32
N THR A 122 -7.08 12.72 13.67
CA THR A 122 -7.08 11.32 14.11
C THR A 122 -5.70 10.68 13.96
N THR A 123 -4.99 11.02 12.88
CA THR A 123 -3.65 10.56 12.50
C THR A 123 -2.61 11.69 12.48
N GLY A 124 -1.38 11.39 12.04
CA GLY A 124 -0.36 12.40 11.76
C GLY A 124 0.72 12.57 12.84
N LYS A 125 1.76 13.33 12.45
CA LYS A 125 2.90 13.74 13.29
C LYS A 125 2.54 14.60 14.52
N GLN A 126 1.36 15.23 14.54
CA GLN A 126 0.84 16.05 15.64
C GLN A 126 -0.71 16.07 15.61
N ARG A 127 -1.36 15.48 16.62
CA ARG A 127 -2.84 15.41 16.69
C ARG A 127 -3.58 16.70 17.02
N ARG A 128 -2.97 17.67 17.71
CA ARG A 128 -3.63 18.93 18.12
C ARG A 128 -2.92 20.11 17.49
N ARG A 129 -3.61 20.84 16.62
CA ARG A 129 -2.96 21.79 15.70
C ARG A 129 -3.48 23.21 15.88
N VAL A 130 -2.59 24.17 15.60
CA VAL A 130 -2.86 25.61 15.63
C VAL A 130 -2.19 26.21 14.41
N ALA A 131 -2.88 26.20 13.28
CA ALA A 131 -2.38 26.82 12.05
C ALA A 131 -2.40 28.34 12.21
N GLN A 132 -1.28 29.01 12.00
CA GLN A 132 -1.19 30.48 11.99
C GLN A 132 -0.54 30.94 10.70
N MET A 133 -1.24 31.84 9.98
CA MET A 133 -0.81 32.31 8.67
C MET A 133 -1.16 33.78 8.46
N THR A 134 -0.40 34.44 7.60
CA THR A 134 -0.80 35.71 6.98
C THR A 134 -1.30 35.41 5.58
N GLU A 135 -2.56 35.75 5.30
CA GLU A 135 -3.19 35.59 3.99
C GLU A 135 -3.33 36.94 3.30
N ALA A 136 -2.98 37.02 2.02
CA ALA A 136 -3.24 38.16 1.15
C ALA A 136 -4.01 37.71 -0.09
N ARG A 137 -5.10 38.42 -0.43
CA ARG A 137 -5.85 38.24 -1.68
C ARG A 137 -5.60 39.44 -2.59
N PHE A 138 -5.00 39.20 -3.75
CA PHE A 138 -4.74 40.20 -4.78
C PHE A 138 -5.73 39.99 -5.93
N SER A 139 -6.56 40.99 -6.20
CA SER A 139 -7.57 40.94 -7.25
C SER A 139 -7.10 41.64 -8.51
N PHE A 140 -7.10 40.94 -9.63
CA PHE A 140 -6.72 41.42 -10.95
C PHE A 140 -7.89 41.34 -11.93
N ALA A 141 -7.81 42.13 -13.00
CA ALA A 141 -8.67 41.96 -14.17
C ALA A 141 -7.95 42.36 -15.46
N LYS A 142 -8.42 41.82 -16.59
CA LYS A 142 -8.12 42.34 -17.94
C LYS A 142 -9.07 43.49 -18.29
N ASP A 143 -8.74 44.24 -19.33
CA ASP A 143 -9.60 45.34 -19.82
C ASP A 143 -10.94 44.84 -20.37
N GLY A 144 -11.04 43.57 -20.80
CA GLY A 144 -12.28 42.92 -21.22
C GLY A 144 -13.25 42.58 -20.08
N GLY A 145 -12.79 42.60 -18.83
CA GLY A 145 -13.60 42.31 -17.64
C GLY A 145 -13.19 41.03 -16.90
N ASP A 146 -12.53 40.09 -17.57
CA ASP A 146 -12.08 38.79 -17.01
C ASP A 146 -11.25 39.00 -15.74
N ARG A 147 -11.45 38.15 -14.73
CA ARG A 147 -10.93 38.35 -13.38
C ARG A 147 -10.09 37.18 -12.90
N LEU A 148 -9.01 37.50 -12.20
CA LEU A 148 -8.16 36.56 -11.49
C LEU A 148 -7.92 37.09 -10.07
N ASP A 149 -8.27 36.31 -9.06
CA ASP A 149 -7.79 36.57 -7.70
C ASP A 149 -6.66 35.59 -7.38
N LEU A 150 -5.49 36.12 -6.99
CA LEU A 150 -4.37 35.33 -6.48
C LEU A 150 -4.38 35.41 -4.95
N ILE A 151 -4.57 34.28 -4.29
CA ILE A 151 -4.48 34.16 -2.83
C ILE A 151 -3.10 33.64 -2.47
N VAL A 152 -2.44 34.31 -1.53
CA VAL A 152 -1.12 33.95 -0.99
C VAL A 152 -1.23 33.76 0.52
N ARG A 153 -0.72 32.63 1.04
CA ARG A 153 -0.56 32.35 2.47
C ARG A 153 0.92 32.19 2.83
N VAL A 154 1.31 32.67 4.00
CA VAL A 154 2.65 32.51 4.58
C VAL A 154 2.51 32.16 6.06
N SER A 155 3.19 31.11 6.50
CA SER A 155 3.32 30.66 7.90
C SER A 155 4.76 30.86 8.40
N ASP A 156 5.11 30.35 9.59
CA ASP A 156 6.52 30.28 10.04
C ASP A 156 7.31 29.17 9.32
N ASP A 157 6.64 28.14 8.77
CA ASP A 157 7.23 26.93 8.18
C ASP A 157 7.05 26.80 6.66
N GLY A 158 6.37 27.74 5.99
CA GLY A 158 6.32 27.78 4.53
C GLY A 158 5.40 28.84 3.92
N PHE A 159 5.08 28.62 2.66
CA PHE A 159 4.28 29.52 1.83
C PHE A 159 3.41 28.72 0.85
N ALA A 160 2.25 29.28 0.48
CA ALA A 160 1.39 28.71 -0.53
C ALA A 160 0.66 29.79 -1.34
N TYR A 161 0.25 29.45 -2.55
CA TYR A 161 -0.66 30.26 -3.35
C TYR A 161 -1.69 29.43 -4.10
N ARG A 162 -2.81 30.06 -4.47
CA ARG A 162 -3.82 29.49 -5.37
C ARG A 162 -4.58 30.55 -6.14
N TYR A 163 -5.23 30.15 -7.23
CA TYR A 163 -6.07 31.01 -8.04
C TYR A 163 -7.54 30.85 -7.66
N VAL A 164 -8.29 31.95 -7.73
CA VAL A 164 -9.75 31.96 -7.66
C VAL A 164 -10.29 32.75 -8.85
N LEU A 165 -11.15 32.11 -9.65
CA LEU A 165 -11.84 32.75 -10.77
C LEU A 165 -13.30 33.01 -10.36
N PRO A 166 -13.71 34.29 -10.19
CA PRO A 166 -15.06 34.62 -9.76
C PRO A 166 -16.03 34.62 -10.96
N GLY A 167 -17.08 33.81 -10.85
CA GLY A 167 -18.16 33.65 -11.82
C GLY A 167 -18.93 32.35 -11.50
N ASP A 168 -20.20 32.27 -11.87
CA ASP A 168 -21.03 31.09 -11.59
C ASP A 168 -21.14 30.14 -12.80
N ASP A 169 -20.58 30.55 -13.95
CA ASP A 169 -20.49 29.75 -15.19
C ASP A 169 -19.41 28.67 -15.09
N GLU A 170 -19.56 27.58 -15.85
CA GLU A 170 -18.52 26.55 -16.00
C GLU A 170 -17.26 27.13 -16.66
N VAL A 171 -16.08 26.71 -16.18
CA VAL A 171 -14.78 27.13 -16.71
C VAL A 171 -13.97 25.90 -17.09
N THR A 172 -13.46 25.85 -18.33
CA THR A 172 -12.39 24.88 -18.67
C THR A 172 -11.02 25.54 -18.50
N VAL A 173 -10.21 25.00 -17.59
CA VAL A 173 -8.79 25.35 -17.48
C VAL A 173 -7.98 24.55 -18.50
N LEU A 174 -7.06 25.23 -19.18
CA LEU A 174 -6.19 24.69 -20.24
C LEU A 174 -4.70 24.64 -19.83
N GLY A 175 -4.37 25.08 -18.62
CA GLY A 175 -3.00 25.11 -18.10
C GLY A 175 -2.74 26.22 -17.08
N GLU A 176 -1.63 26.08 -16.37
CA GLU A 176 -1.08 27.11 -15.49
C GLU A 176 0.27 27.61 -16.02
N ALA A 177 0.55 28.91 -15.86
CA ALA A 177 1.89 29.48 -16.03
C ALA A 177 2.73 29.39 -14.74
N SER A 178 2.20 28.75 -13.70
CA SER A 178 2.81 28.47 -12.42
C SER A 178 4.18 27.80 -12.57
N ALA A 179 5.22 28.37 -11.96
CA ALA A 179 6.51 27.72 -11.84
C ALA A 179 7.20 28.06 -10.50
N PHE A 180 8.22 27.29 -10.16
CA PHE A 180 9.16 27.57 -9.09
C PHE A 180 10.56 27.74 -9.67
N GLN A 181 11.25 28.83 -9.30
CA GLN A 181 12.64 29.06 -9.68
C GLN A 181 13.53 28.83 -8.45
N VAL A 182 14.18 27.68 -8.43
CA VAL A 182 15.23 27.31 -7.47
C VAL A 182 16.58 27.77 -8.04
N PRO A 183 17.58 28.13 -7.22
CA PRO A 183 18.95 28.34 -7.69
C PRO A 183 19.54 27.07 -8.32
N ASP A 184 20.18 27.23 -9.49
CA ASP A 184 20.68 26.13 -10.33
C ASP A 184 21.58 25.13 -9.59
N GLU A 185 22.37 25.61 -8.63
CA GLU A 185 23.33 24.85 -7.83
C GLU A 185 22.75 24.16 -6.58
N ALA A 186 21.48 24.38 -6.25
CA ALA A 186 20.86 23.80 -5.06
C ALA A 186 20.83 22.26 -5.15
N THR A 187 21.31 21.54 -4.13
CA THR A 187 21.15 20.08 -4.04
C THR A 187 19.67 19.74 -4.06
N ALA A 188 19.29 18.71 -4.80
CA ALA A 188 17.90 18.30 -4.98
C ALA A 188 17.76 16.78 -4.77
N TRP A 189 16.68 16.34 -4.12
CA TRP A 189 16.28 14.94 -3.99
C TRP A 189 14.94 14.75 -4.69
N LEU A 190 15.00 14.22 -5.91
CA LEU A 190 13.89 14.25 -6.87
C LEU A 190 13.44 12.83 -7.22
N MET A 191 12.13 12.68 -7.41
CA MET A 191 11.50 11.44 -7.83
C MET A 191 10.95 11.63 -9.24
N PRO A 192 11.39 10.87 -10.26
CA PRO A 192 10.76 10.88 -11.57
C PRO A 192 9.26 10.57 -11.43
N TYR A 193 8.40 11.34 -12.09
CA TYR A 193 6.96 11.21 -11.93
C TYR A 193 6.44 9.87 -12.50
N THR A 194 5.66 9.17 -11.69
CA THR A 194 4.67 8.17 -12.11
C THR A 194 3.40 8.38 -11.30
N PRO A 195 2.20 8.08 -11.84
CA PRO A 195 0.93 8.36 -11.15
C PRO A 195 0.69 7.63 -9.82
N ASN A 196 1.42 6.52 -9.59
CA ASN A 196 1.43 5.78 -8.32
C ASN A 196 2.47 6.30 -7.31
N TYR A 197 3.34 7.24 -7.71
CA TYR A 197 4.41 7.84 -6.89
C TYR A 197 5.47 6.84 -6.36
N GLU A 198 5.63 5.69 -7.01
CA GLU A 198 6.53 4.62 -6.59
C GLU A 198 7.85 4.62 -7.38
N ARG A 199 8.65 5.67 -7.19
CA ARG A 199 10.02 5.72 -7.71
C ARG A 199 11.02 6.10 -6.62
N PRO A 200 12.27 5.59 -6.68
CA PRO A 200 13.33 6.01 -5.78
C PRO A 200 13.67 7.50 -5.99
N ARG A 201 14.22 8.14 -4.95
CA ARG A 201 14.62 9.55 -4.99
C ARG A 201 16.13 9.68 -5.25
N THR A 202 16.47 10.37 -6.33
CA THR A 202 17.87 10.57 -6.74
C THR A 202 18.38 11.91 -6.24
N GLU A 203 19.56 11.94 -5.63
CA GLU A 203 20.29 13.17 -5.33
C GLU A 203 20.95 13.74 -6.60
N THR A 204 20.77 15.05 -6.83
CA THR A 204 21.36 15.81 -7.94
C THR A 204 21.48 17.30 -7.55
N THR A 205 21.69 18.21 -8.50
CA THR A 205 21.41 19.65 -8.32
C THR A 205 20.20 20.05 -9.14
N ALA A 206 19.56 21.17 -8.78
CA ALA A 206 18.35 21.68 -9.45
C ALA A 206 18.53 21.73 -10.98
N ALA A 207 19.54 22.44 -11.50
CA ALA A 207 19.81 22.48 -12.94
C ALA A 207 20.50 21.21 -13.49
N GLY A 208 21.03 20.33 -12.62
CA GLY A 208 21.73 19.09 -12.98
C GLY A 208 20.79 17.89 -13.16
N ALA A 209 19.52 18.02 -12.75
CA ALA A 209 18.49 17.03 -13.03
C ALA A 209 18.30 16.84 -14.56
N PRO A 210 18.04 15.61 -15.04
CA PRO A 210 17.60 15.39 -16.41
C PRO A 210 16.34 16.20 -16.79
N ALA A 211 16.10 16.37 -18.09
CA ALA A 211 14.84 16.91 -18.56
C ALA A 211 13.73 15.85 -18.39
N GLY A 212 12.52 16.28 -18.03
CA GLY A 212 11.36 15.42 -17.77
C GLY A 212 10.56 15.85 -16.55
N ASP A 213 9.66 14.96 -16.11
CA ASP A 213 8.68 15.26 -15.07
C ASP A 213 9.07 14.66 -13.72
N TYR A 214 8.87 15.43 -12.66
CA TYR A 214 9.17 15.05 -11.28
C TYR A 214 7.93 15.12 -10.39
N GLY A 215 7.71 14.07 -9.61
CA GLY A 215 6.58 13.95 -8.71
C GLY A 215 6.79 14.71 -7.40
N TYR A 216 5.68 15.02 -6.74
CA TYR A 216 5.69 15.56 -5.39
C TYR A 216 5.95 14.49 -4.31
N PRO A 217 6.35 14.90 -3.10
CA PRO A 217 7.04 16.16 -2.84
C PRO A 217 8.50 16.09 -3.32
N SER A 218 9.01 17.22 -3.82
CA SER A 218 10.39 17.38 -4.33
C SER A 218 11.19 18.32 -3.44
N LEU A 219 12.35 17.87 -2.94
CA LEU A 219 13.15 18.57 -1.92
C LEU A 219 14.40 19.21 -2.51
N PHE A 220 14.67 20.45 -2.10
CA PHE A 220 15.86 21.21 -2.48
C PHE A 220 16.56 21.78 -1.24
N ARG A 221 17.88 21.90 -1.28
CA ARG A 221 18.71 22.59 -0.28
C ARG A 221 19.25 23.90 -0.86
N VAL A 222 18.67 25.01 -0.42
CA VAL A 222 19.04 26.36 -0.86
C VAL A 222 19.85 27.04 0.25
N GLY A 223 21.18 26.89 0.16
CA GLY A 223 22.13 27.40 1.15
C GLY A 223 21.94 26.77 2.53
N ALA A 224 21.43 27.56 3.47
CA ALA A 224 21.14 27.13 4.85
C ALA A 224 19.67 26.70 5.05
N SER A 225 18.82 26.81 4.02
CA SER A 225 17.42 26.38 4.08
C SER A 225 17.17 25.15 3.21
N TYR A 226 16.10 24.43 3.54
CA TYR A 226 15.49 23.42 2.69
C TYR A 226 14.15 23.98 2.17
N VAL A 227 13.76 23.54 0.97
CA VAL A 227 12.53 23.89 0.28
C VAL A 227 11.90 22.61 -0.25
N LEU A 228 10.70 22.25 0.24
CA LEU A 228 9.95 21.08 -0.22
C LEU A 228 8.73 21.54 -1.01
N LEU A 229 8.76 21.32 -2.33
CA LEU A 229 7.66 21.68 -3.25
C LEU A 229 6.61 20.57 -3.28
N THR A 230 5.33 20.94 -3.13
CA THR A 230 4.18 20.03 -3.14
C THR A 230 2.87 20.81 -3.37
N GLU A 231 1.72 20.12 -3.35
CA GLU A 231 0.39 20.72 -3.38
C GLU A 231 -0.55 20.18 -2.27
N SER A 232 -1.66 20.90 -2.02
CA SER A 232 -2.68 20.62 -1.00
C SER A 232 -4.07 21.10 -1.48
N ASP A 233 -5.16 20.59 -0.91
CA ASP A 233 -6.55 20.90 -1.32
C ASP A 233 -6.84 20.47 -2.77
N VAL A 234 -6.39 19.26 -3.13
CA VAL A 234 -6.71 18.59 -4.41
C VAL A 234 -7.91 17.66 -4.21
N ASP A 235 -8.97 17.89 -4.98
CA ASP A 235 -10.19 17.07 -5.04
C ASP A 235 -10.83 17.22 -6.44
N GLY A 236 -12.00 16.61 -6.67
CA GLY A 236 -12.65 16.51 -7.99
C GLY A 236 -13.01 17.83 -8.67
N ARG A 237 -12.83 18.98 -8.00
CA ARG A 237 -12.87 20.33 -8.60
C ARG A 237 -11.71 20.57 -9.58
N TYR A 238 -10.62 19.82 -9.48
CA TYR A 238 -9.39 20.02 -10.26
C TYR A 238 -8.66 18.69 -10.53
N ALA A 239 -7.51 18.76 -11.20
CA ALA A 239 -6.58 17.64 -11.35
C ALA A 239 -5.34 17.85 -10.46
N GLY A 240 -4.63 16.76 -10.16
CA GLY A 240 -3.29 16.83 -9.58
C GLY A 240 -2.27 17.40 -10.57
N SER A 241 -1.07 17.66 -10.09
CA SER A 241 0.00 18.25 -10.88
C SER A 241 1.38 17.64 -10.59
N ARG A 242 2.34 17.97 -11.45
CA ARG A 242 3.73 17.53 -11.37
C ARG A 242 4.67 18.65 -11.78
N LEU A 243 5.98 18.44 -11.60
CA LEU A 243 7.01 19.42 -11.92
C LEU A 243 7.74 19.06 -13.21
N ALA A 244 7.37 19.70 -14.31
CA ALA A 244 8.09 19.61 -15.58
C ALA A 244 9.39 20.43 -15.53
N HIS A 245 10.48 19.86 -16.03
CA HIS A 245 11.83 20.41 -15.89
C HIS A 245 12.65 20.33 -17.18
N ASP A 246 13.33 21.42 -17.52
CA ASP A 246 14.31 21.51 -18.62
C ASP A 246 15.75 21.42 -18.08
N ALA A 247 16.54 20.47 -18.61
CA ALA A 247 17.93 20.27 -18.19
C ALA A 247 18.77 21.55 -18.33
N GLY A 248 19.52 21.89 -17.28
CA GLY A 248 20.35 23.10 -17.22
C GLY A 248 19.65 24.35 -16.68
N SER A 249 18.47 24.23 -16.07
CA SER A 249 17.79 25.34 -15.38
C SER A 249 17.19 24.90 -14.05
N GLY A 250 17.36 25.66 -12.96
CA GLY A 250 16.63 25.41 -11.71
C GLY A 250 15.13 25.74 -11.75
N ARG A 251 14.51 25.71 -12.94
CA ARG A 251 13.09 26.02 -13.17
C ARG A 251 12.27 24.74 -13.20
N TYR A 252 11.29 24.67 -12.31
CA TYR A 252 10.31 23.60 -12.24
C TYR A 252 8.93 24.18 -12.51
N THR A 253 8.38 23.89 -13.69
CA THR A 253 7.06 24.36 -14.12
C THR A 253 5.99 23.40 -13.61
N VAL A 254 4.86 23.93 -13.14
CA VAL A 254 3.72 23.09 -12.75
C VAL A 254 3.00 22.64 -14.01
N GLU A 255 2.96 21.34 -14.24
CA GLU A 255 2.19 20.72 -15.30
C GLU A 255 1.02 19.93 -14.71
N LEU A 256 -0.17 20.14 -15.27
CA LEU A 256 -1.40 19.48 -14.83
C LEU A 256 -1.45 18.05 -15.38
N ALA A 257 -2.12 17.14 -14.68
CA ALA A 257 -2.31 15.77 -15.17
C ALA A 257 -3.18 15.75 -16.45
N ASP A 258 -4.16 16.65 -16.56
CA ASP A 258 -5.08 16.76 -17.70
C ASP A 258 -4.80 18.02 -18.54
N GLU A 259 -4.93 17.90 -19.88
CA GLU A 259 -4.88 19.05 -20.80
C GLU A 259 -6.08 20.00 -20.66
N ARG A 260 -7.20 19.49 -20.11
CA ARG A 260 -8.47 20.22 -19.96
C ARG A 260 -9.15 19.81 -18.66
N ILE A 261 -9.29 20.75 -17.73
CA ILE A 261 -9.97 20.54 -16.44
C ILE A 261 -11.28 21.33 -16.47
N ALA A 262 -12.42 20.64 -16.34
CA ALA A 262 -13.73 21.27 -16.31
C ALA A 262 -14.18 21.51 -14.85
N SER A 263 -14.44 22.75 -14.47
CA SER A 263 -14.89 23.10 -13.11
C SER A 263 -16.15 23.95 -13.15
N ALA A 264 -17.13 23.60 -12.32
CA ALA A 264 -18.26 24.47 -12.04
C ALA A 264 -17.76 25.78 -11.37
N GLY A 265 -18.32 26.91 -11.78
CA GLY A 265 -17.99 28.21 -11.20
C GLY A 265 -18.58 28.39 -9.81
N PRO A 266 -17.91 29.14 -8.90
CA PRO A 266 -16.59 29.76 -9.05
C PRO A 266 -15.43 28.80 -8.79
N LEU A 267 -14.46 28.74 -9.71
CA LEU A 267 -13.25 27.92 -9.56
C LEU A 267 -12.36 28.45 -8.41
N THR A 268 -11.91 27.53 -7.58
CA THR A 268 -10.78 27.69 -6.65
C THR A 268 -9.81 26.53 -6.89
N THR A 269 -8.57 26.82 -7.30
CA THR A 269 -7.58 25.77 -7.55
C THR A 269 -7.02 25.19 -6.24
N PRO A 270 -6.37 24.01 -6.28
CA PRO A 270 -5.52 23.54 -5.19
C PRO A 270 -4.42 24.56 -4.85
N TRP A 271 -3.84 24.41 -3.67
CA TRP A 271 -2.68 25.18 -3.23
C TRP A 271 -1.40 24.63 -3.85
N ARG A 272 -0.67 25.49 -4.57
CA ARG A 272 0.76 25.29 -4.88
C ARG A 272 1.55 25.73 -3.64
N THR A 273 2.34 24.85 -3.03
CA THR A 273 2.99 25.15 -1.74
C THR A 273 4.46 24.74 -1.66
N ALA A 274 5.21 25.47 -0.84
CA ALA A 274 6.59 25.19 -0.49
C ALA A 274 6.74 25.23 1.04
N VAL A 275 7.11 24.10 1.64
CA VAL A 275 7.58 24.05 3.05
C VAL A 275 9.02 24.55 3.06
N ILE A 276 9.34 25.54 3.90
CA ILE A 276 10.62 26.25 3.88
C ILE A 276 11.13 26.47 5.29
N GLY A 277 12.33 25.97 5.59
CA GLY A 277 12.98 26.19 6.87
C GLY A 277 14.36 25.57 6.94
N ASP A 278 14.83 25.25 8.15
CA ASP A 278 15.90 24.23 8.28
C ASP A 278 15.29 22.82 8.13
N LEU A 279 16.14 21.78 8.16
CA LEU A 279 15.67 20.41 7.92
C LEU A 279 14.66 19.95 8.98
N ALA A 280 14.81 20.40 10.23
CA ALA A 280 13.86 20.09 11.29
C ALA A 280 12.50 20.75 11.03
N THR A 281 12.50 22.04 10.68
CA THR A 281 11.29 22.78 10.26
C THR A 281 10.56 22.05 9.12
N VAL A 282 11.29 21.59 8.09
CA VAL A 282 10.69 20.86 6.97
C VAL A 282 10.11 19.51 7.41
N THR A 283 10.86 18.67 8.15
CA THR A 283 10.37 17.38 8.64
C THR A 283 9.14 17.51 9.56
N GLU A 284 9.14 18.50 10.45
CA GLU A 284 8.12 18.71 11.47
C GLU A 284 6.88 19.46 10.97
N SER A 285 6.96 20.14 9.82
CA SER A 285 5.88 20.98 9.26
C SER A 285 4.53 20.26 9.12
N THR A 286 3.45 20.99 9.42
CA THR A 286 2.06 20.55 9.20
C THR A 286 1.37 21.29 8.05
N LEU A 287 2.10 22.11 7.29
CA LEU A 287 1.57 23.08 6.32
C LEU A 287 0.61 22.48 5.28
N VAL A 288 0.89 21.27 4.78
CA VAL A 288 0.05 20.60 3.77
C VAL A 288 -1.38 20.40 4.30
N ASP A 289 -1.52 19.90 5.52
CA ASP A 289 -2.83 19.70 6.15
C ASP A 289 -3.42 21.04 6.64
N ASP A 290 -2.58 21.98 7.09
CA ASP A 290 -3.02 23.30 7.55
C ASP A 290 -3.63 24.16 6.42
N LEU A 291 -3.32 23.83 5.16
CA LEU A 291 -3.91 24.44 3.95
C LEU A 291 -5.19 23.75 3.47
N ALA A 292 -5.39 22.47 3.83
CA ALA A 292 -6.52 21.66 3.40
C ALA A 292 -7.85 22.09 4.06
N PRO A 293 -9.01 21.70 3.49
CA PRO A 293 -10.33 22.00 4.05
C PRO A 293 -10.55 21.44 5.47
N ASP A 294 -11.58 21.96 6.15
CA ASP A 294 -12.06 21.37 7.40
C ASP A 294 -12.70 19.98 7.16
N SER A 295 -12.75 19.17 8.22
CA SER A 295 -13.29 17.80 8.17
C SER A 295 -14.74 17.78 7.69
N ARG A 296 -15.02 16.93 6.69
CA ARG A 296 -16.38 16.56 6.24
C ARG A 296 -17.02 15.50 7.14
N VAL A 297 -16.24 14.81 7.99
CA VAL A 297 -16.72 13.81 8.95
C VAL A 297 -17.01 14.48 10.30
N ALA A 298 -18.28 14.51 10.71
CA ALA A 298 -18.74 15.21 11.92
C ALA A 298 -18.46 14.44 13.24
N ASP A 299 -18.67 13.12 13.24
CA ASP A 299 -18.29 12.25 14.37
C ASP A 299 -17.05 11.44 14.00
N THR A 300 -15.96 11.65 14.72
CA THR A 300 -14.70 10.93 14.55
C THR A 300 -14.49 9.86 15.63
N GLY A 301 -15.49 9.61 16.49
CA GLY A 301 -15.42 8.69 17.62
C GLY A 301 -15.23 7.21 17.25
N TRP A 302 -15.61 6.81 16.03
CA TRP A 302 -15.38 5.47 15.48
C TRP A 302 -13.97 5.31 14.87
N ILE A 303 -13.28 6.42 14.59
CA ILE A 303 -12.01 6.42 13.87
C ILE A 303 -10.86 6.09 14.82
N HIS A 304 -10.24 4.94 14.60
CA HIS A 304 -9.19 4.41 15.46
C HIS A 304 -7.96 4.02 14.62
N PRO A 305 -6.85 4.77 14.70
CA PRO A 305 -5.58 4.35 14.13
C PRO A 305 -5.01 3.16 14.93
N GLY A 306 -4.14 2.36 14.31
CA GLY A 306 -3.61 1.16 14.97
C GLY A 306 -2.55 0.42 14.16
N LYS A 307 -2.00 -0.61 14.79
CA LYS A 307 -1.01 -1.53 14.21
C LYS A 307 -1.76 -2.60 13.43
N VAL A 308 -1.23 -2.97 12.26
CA VAL A 308 -1.85 -3.95 11.37
C VAL A 308 -0.87 -5.08 11.11
N ALA A 309 -1.26 -6.33 11.40
CA ALA A 309 -0.51 -7.49 10.96
C ALA A 309 -0.86 -7.76 9.48
N TRP A 310 0.14 -7.72 8.59
CA TRP A 310 -0.05 -7.84 7.15
C TRP A 310 0.62 -9.12 6.62
N SER A 311 -0.20 -9.99 6.03
CA SER A 311 0.23 -11.34 5.62
C SER A 311 0.75 -11.45 4.19
N TRP A 312 0.66 -10.37 3.38
CA TRP A 312 1.05 -10.36 1.97
C TRP A 312 2.51 -10.75 1.74
N LEU A 313 3.48 -10.03 2.32
CA LEU A 313 4.90 -10.38 2.14
C LEU A 313 5.34 -11.67 2.88
N ALA A 314 4.43 -12.36 3.55
CA ALA A 314 4.67 -13.67 4.17
C ALA A 314 4.27 -14.86 3.27
N GLY A 315 3.46 -14.66 2.23
CA GLY A 315 3.02 -15.74 1.33
C GLY A 315 2.16 -15.33 0.13
N PHE A 316 2.07 -14.04 -0.19
CA PHE A 316 1.30 -13.44 -1.29
C PHE A 316 -0.14 -13.99 -1.35
N GLY A 317 -0.69 -14.18 -2.55
CA GLY A 317 -2.03 -14.73 -2.75
C GLY A 317 -2.24 -16.14 -2.18
N ALA A 318 -1.19 -16.91 -1.88
CA ALA A 318 -1.35 -18.20 -1.19
C ALA A 318 -1.63 -18.02 0.31
N ALA A 319 -1.12 -16.95 0.94
CA ALA A 319 -1.51 -16.58 2.29
C ALA A 319 -2.93 -16.00 2.35
N GLN A 320 -3.34 -15.22 1.33
CA GLN A 320 -4.68 -14.60 1.29
C GLN A 320 -5.80 -15.62 1.02
N ARG A 321 -5.49 -16.70 0.29
CA ARG A 321 -6.36 -17.86 0.03
C ARG A 321 -6.26 -18.96 1.10
N SER A 322 -6.16 -18.56 2.36
CA SER A 322 -5.98 -19.49 3.48
C SER A 322 -6.56 -18.92 4.77
N LEU A 323 -7.77 -19.38 5.11
CA LEU A 323 -8.42 -19.11 6.39
C LEU A 323 -7.49 -19.45 7.57
N GLU A 324 -6.75 -20.56 7.50
CA GLU A 324 -5.79 -20.96 8.54
C GLU A 324 -4.67 -19.91 8.71
N THR A 325 -4.10 -19.43 7.60
CA THR A 325 -3.06 -18.40 7.65
C THR A 325 -3.60 -17.10 8.22
N GLN A 326 -4.78 -16.65 7.79
CA GLN A 326 -5.37 -15.41 8.31
C GLN A 326 -5.80 -15.52 9.78
N GLN A 327 -6.35 -16.66 10.21
CA GLN A 327 -6.61 -16.95 11.62
C GLN A 327 -5.32 -16.84 12.45
N ARG A 328 -4.19 -17.32 11.93
CA ARG A 328 -2.90 -17.24 12.63
C ARG A 328 -2.38 -15.81 12.79
N PHE A 329 -2.58 -14.94 11.80
CA PHE A 329 -2.27 -13.51 11.92
C PHE A 329 -3.22 -12.79 12.90
N VAL A 330 -4.49 -13.19 12.96
CA VAL A 330 -5.46 -12.72 13.96
C VAL A 330 -5.07 -13.17 15.37
N ASP A 331 -4.71 -14.44 15.57
CA ASP A 331 -4.27 -14.96 16.87
C ASP A 331 -3.00 -14.24 17.37
N TYR A 332 -2.04 -14.01 16.47
CA TYR A 332 -0.85 -13.20 16.77
C TYR A 332 -1.22 -11.76 17.14
N SER A 333 -2.09 -11.10 16.36
CA SER A 333 -2.54 -9.74 16.63
C SER A 333 -3.23 -9.62 18.00
N ALA A 334 -4.09 -10.58 18.34
CA ALA A 334 -4.77 -10.65 19.62
C ALA A 334 -3.81 -10.93 20.80
N ALA A 335 -2.81 -11.76 20.57
CA ALA A 335 -1.76 -12.05 21.55
C ALA A 335 -0.87 -10.84 21.85
N HIS A 336 -0.64 -9.96 20.87
CA HIS A 336 0.22 -8.78 21.00
C HIS A 336 -0.53 -7.45 21.18
N GLY A 337 -1.87 -7.48 21.27
CA GLY A 337 -2.68 -6.26 21.40
C GLY A 337 -2.59 -5.34 20.18
N TRP A 338 -2.47 -5.92 18.99
CA TRP A 338 -2.55 -5.20 17.72
C TRP A 338 -4.01 -5.13 17.29
N GLU A 339 -4.39 -3.97 16.78
CA GLU A 339 -5.79 -3.60 16.58
C GLU A 339 -6.38 -4.25 15.32
N TYR A 340 -5.55 -4.54 14.32
CA TYR A 340 -5.99 -4.95 12.98
C TYR A 340 -5.19 -6.12 12.38
N THR A 341 -5.83 -6.87 11.49
CA THR A 341 -5.20 -7.76 10.51
C THR A 341 -5.74 -7.41 9.12
N LEU A 342 -4.86 -7.31 8.12
CA LEU A 342 -5.23 -7.03 6.73
C LEU A 342 -5.15 -8.32 5.90
N VAL A 343 -6.28 -8.68 5.28
CA VAL A 343 -6.32 -9.68 4.20
C VAL A 343 -6.19 -8.94 2.87
N ASP A 344 -5.10 -9.22 2.16
CA ASP A 344 -4.72 -8.56 0.91
C ASP A 344 -5.30 -9.29 -0.33
N ASP A 345 -4.84 -8.98 -1.55
CA ASP A 345 -5.42 -9.55 -2.79
C ASP A 345 -5.49 -11.09 -2.81
N GLY A 346 -6.60 -11.61 -3.33
CA GLY A 346 -6.86 -13.04 -3.51
C GLY A 346 -8.00 -13.60 -2.66
N TRP A 347 -8.56 -12.86 -1.70
CA TRP A 347 -9.66 -13.34 -0.83
C TRP A 347 -11.01 -13.49 -1.54
N LYS A 348 -11.22 -12.84 -2.68
CA LYS A 348 -12.50 -12.79 -3.41
C LYS A 348 -13.02 -14.15 -3.91
N THR A 349 -12.17 -15.18 -3.90
CA THR A 349 -12.53 -16.54 -4.32
C THR A 349 -13.07 -17.42 -3.18
N GLU A 350 -13.18 -16.91 -1.94
CA GLU A 350 -13.38 -17.77 -0.76
C GLU A 350 -14.48 -17.29 0.21
N ASP A 351 -15.51 -18.13 0.40
CA ASP A 351 -16.73 -17.82 1.18
C ASP A 351 -16.51 -17.68 2.70
N TRP A 352 -15.31 -17.93 3.21
CA TRP A 352 -15.03 -17.92 4.66
C TRP A 352 -14.83 -16.52 5.25
N MET A 353 -14.84 -15.43 4.47
CA MET A 353 -14.54 -14.09 5.00
C MET A 353 -15.40 -13.70 6.22
N PRO A 354 -16.72 -13.95 6.27
CA PRO A 354 -17.54 -13.71 7.46
C PRO A 354 -17.12 -14.59 8.66
N GLN A 355 -16.61 -15.81 8.42
CA GLN A 355 -16.09 -16.70 9.46
C GLN A 355 -14.80 -16.15 10.07
N LEU A 356 -13.88 -15.59 9.26
CA LEU A 356 -12.67 -14.93 9.75
C LEU A 356 -13.01 -13.69 10.58
N ILE A 357 -13.88 -12.81 10.08
CA ILE A 357 -14.27 -11.58 10.79
C ILE A 357 -14.86 -11.93 12.16
N LYS A 358 -15.78 -12.90 12.21
CA LYS A 358 -16.37 -13.39 13.46
C LYS A 358 -15.36 -14.11 14.37
N TYR A 359 -14.30 -14.70 13.83
CA TYR A 359 -13.20 -15.29 14.59
C TYR A 359 -12.31 -14.24 15.25
N ALA A 360 -12.05 -13.13 14.53
CA ALA A 360 -11.27 -11.98 14.98
C ALA A 360 -12.02 -11.12 16.01
N GLU A 361 -13.31 -10.87 15.79
CA GLU A 361 -14.18 -10.14 16.73
C GLU A 361 -14.13 -10.73 18.15
N ARG A 362 -14.26 -12.08 18.27
CA ARG A 362 -14.16 -12.80 19.55
C ARG A 362 -12.82 -12.63 20.26
N ARG A 363 -11.77 -12.24 19.53
CA ARG A 363 -10.40 -12.01 20.01
C ARG A 363 -10.05 -10.52 20.15
N GLY A 364 -10.99 -9.62 19.81
CA GLY A 364 -10.80 -8.18 19.87
C GLY A 364 -9.97 -7.59 18.73
N VAL A 365 -9.76 -8.33 17.64
CA VAL A 365 -9.03 -7.89 16.44
C VAL A 365 -10.03 -7.54 15.35
N LYS A 366 -9.76 -6.46 14.61
CA LYS A 366 -10.56 -6.02 13.47
C LYS A 366 -9.93 -6.46 12.15
N ILE A 367 -10.75 -6.79 11.16
CA ILE A 367 -10.28 -7.14 9.81
C ILE A 367 -10.34 -5.92 8.89
N LEU A 368 -9.27 -5.71 8.14
CA LEU A 368 -9.21 -4.83 6.97
C LEU A 368 -9.16 -5.70 5.71
N LEU A 369 -9.78 -5.23 4.62
CA LEU A 369 -9.86 -5.97 3.35
C LEU A 369 -9.25 -5.17 2.21
N TRP A 370 -8.47 -5.82 1.37
CA TRP A 370 -8.02 -5.24 0.10
C TRP A 370 -9.12 -5.23 -0.96
N MET A 371 -9.15 -4.18 -1.78
CA MET A 371 -9.99 -4.03 -2.96
C MET A 371 -9.21 -3.31 -4.07
N HIS A 372 -9.46 -3.70 -5.32
CA HIS A 372 -9.06 -2.92 -6.48
C HIS A 372 -10.06 -1.77 -6.64
N TRP A 373 -9.63 -0.58 -7.05
CA TRP A 373 -10.56 0.55 -7.21
C TRP A 373 -11.72 0.26 -8.19
N THR A 374 -11.52 -0.64 -9.16
CA THR A 374 -12.58 -1.06 -10.11
C THR A 374 -13.68 -1.91 -9.48
N ASP A 375 -13.48 -2.46 -8.27
CA ASP A 375 -14.57 -3.09 -7.50
C ASP A 375 -15.56 -2.03 -6.95
N LEU A 376 -15.22 -0.75 -7.12
CA LEU A 376 -15.82 0.43 -6.49
C LEU A 376 -15.96 1.59 -7.50
N ASP A 377 -15.94 1.32 -8.81
CA ASP A 377 -15.91 2.34 -9.87
C ASP A 377 -17.26 3.06 -10.01
N THR A 378 -18.33 2.30 -10.23
CA THR A 378 -19.69 2.85 -10.29
C THR A 378 -20.33 2.98 -8.91
N ALA A 379 -21.32 3.86 -8.79
CA ALA A 379 -22.10 4.00 -7.56
C ALA A 379 -22.77 2.68 -7.12
N ALA A 380 -23.25 1.86 -8.06
CA ALA A 380 -23.88 0.58 -7.76
C ALA A 380 -22.88 -0.44 -7.19
N GLU A 381 -21.68 -0.55 -7.79
CA GLU A 381 -20.61 -1.42 -7.29
C GLU A 381 -20.12 -0.97 -5.91
N ARG A 382 -20.02 0.34 -5.67
CA ARG A 382 -19.74 0.89 -4.33
C ARG A 382 -20.82 0.51 -3.32
N GLU A 383 -22.08 0.78 -3.61
CA GLU A 383 -23.19 0.48 -2.69
C GLU A 383 -23.22 -1.02 -2.34
N GLU A 384 -23.22 -1.91 -3.34
CA GLU A 384 -23.25 -3.36 -3.12
C GLU A 384 -22.03 -3.84 -2.31
N THR A 385 -20.82 -3.48 -2.75
CA THR A 385 -19.57 -3.98 -2.16
C THR A 385 -19.36 -3.45 -0.75
N LEU A 386 -19.59 -2.16 -0.51
CA LEU A 386 -19.38 -1.54 0.80
C LEU A 386 -20.44 -1.99 1.82
N ASP A 387 -21.71 -2.13 1.41
CA ASP A 387 -22.77 -2.66 2.28
C ASP A 387 -22.47 -4.12 2.67
N LYS A 388 -22.04 -4.95 1.71
CA LYS A 388 -21.67 -6.36 1.92
C LYS A 388 -20.55 -6.52 2.95
N VAL A 389 -19.43 -5.81 2.80
CA VAL A 389 -18.31 -5.95 3.75
C VAL A 389 -18.59 -5.30 5.10
N LYS A 390 -19.39 -4.23 5.15
CA LYS A 390 -19.84 -3.64 6.42
C LYS A 390 -20.79 -4.58 7.16
N ALA A 391 -21.71 -5.25 6.45
CA ALA A 391 -22.61 -6.25 7.03
C ALA A 391 -21.88 -7.49 7.57
N TRP A 392 -20.73 -7.86 6.98
CA TRP A 392 -19.85 -8.89 7.53
C TRP A 392 -19.07 -8.44 8.78
N GLY A 393 -18.93 -7.13 9.00
CA GLY A 393 -18.19 -6.54 10.13
C GLY A 393 -16.75 -6.12 9.82
N ALA A 394 -16.38 -5.93 8.55
CA ALA A 394 -15.09 -5.35 8.20
C ALA A 394 -14.94 -3.93 8.79
N ALA A 395 -13.73 -3.57 9.23
CA ALA A 395 -13.47 -2.29 9.88
C ALA A 395 -12.92 -1.21 8.92
N GLY A 396 -12.53 -1.60 7.71
CA GLY A 396 -11.93 -0.72 6.74
C GLY A 396 -11.32 -1.45 5.56
N LEU A 397 -10.82 -0.67 4.61
CA LEU A 397 -10.37 -1.11 3.30
C LEU A 397 -8.94 -0.64 3.01
N LYS A 398 -8.18 -1.47 2.31
CA LYS A 398 -7.03 -1.06 1.50
C LYS A 398 -7.53 -0.99 0.05
N ILE A 399 -7.64 0.19 -0.54
CA ILE A 399 -8.13 0.37 -1.92
C ILE A 399 -6.93 0.72 -2.80
N ASP A 400 -6.81 0.08 -3.96
CA ASP A 400 -5.55 -0.06 -4.68
C ASP A 400 -5.65 0.24 -6.19
N PHE A 401 -4.51 0.54 -6.82
CA PHE A 401 -4.30 0.76 -8.27
C PHE A 401 -5.08 1.92 -8.92
N MET A 402 -5.35 2.99 -8.17
CA MET A 402 -5.99 4.19 -8.74
C MET A 402 -5.16 4.85 -9.85
N ASP A 403 -3.83 4.79 -9.75
CA ASP A 403 -2.78 5.09 -10.73
C ASP A 403 -3.02 6.35 -11.59
N SER A 404 -3.55 7.41 -10.97
CA SER A 404 -3.94 8.62 -11.69
C SER A 404 -4.04 9.86 -10.80
N ASP A 405 -3.52 10.98 -11.33
CA ASP A 405 -3.74 12.35 -10.84
C ASP A 405 -4.80 13.10 -11.66
N ALA A 406 -5.50 12.44 -12.59
CA ALA A 406 -6.54 13.07 -13.41
C ALA A 406 -7.74 13.53 -12.58
N GLN A 407 -8.42 14.59 -13.03
CA GLN A 407 -9.62 15.14 -12.37
C GLN A 407 -10.71 14.09 -12.17
N GLU A 408 -10.91 13.19 -13.13
CA GLU A 408 -11.88 12.10 -13.03
C GLU A 408 -11.58 11.16 -11.85
N ARG A 409 -10.30 10.84 -11.62
CA ARG A 409 -9.88 10.05 -10.46
C ARG A 409 -10.12 10.80 -9.15
N PHE A 410 -9.88 12.12 -9.12
CA PHE A 410 -10.19 12.93 -7.93
C PHE A 410 -11.69 13.05 -7.64
N ARG A 411 -12.56 13.04 -8.65
CA ARG A 411 -14.02 12.92 -8.45
C ARG A 411 -14.40 11.56 -7.89
N TRP A 412 -13.79 10.48 -8.37
CA TRP A 412 -13.96 9.15 -7.77
C TRP A 412 -13.47 9.11 -6.31
N TYR A 413 -12.38 9.80 -5.97
CA TYR A 413 -11.92 9.93 -4.58
C TYR A 413 -12.94 10.66 -3.70
N ASP A 414 -13.56 11.75 -4.16
CA ASP A 414 -14.65 12.43 -3.43
C ASP A 414 -15.81 11.45 -3.15
N ASP A 415 -16.28 10.73 -4.17
CA ASP A 415 -17.39 9.76 -4.07
C ASP A 415 -17.10 8.62 -3.08
N ILE A 416 -15.92 7.97 -3.18
CA ILE A 416 -15.59 6.82 -2.33
C ILE A 416 -15.33 7.23 -0.88
N LEU A 417 -14.82 8.44 -0.64
CA LEU A 417 -14.56 8.94 0.71
C LEU A 417 -15.84 9.30 1.45
N GLU A 418 -16.84 9.83 0.76
CA GLU A 418 -18.18 9.99 1.30
C GLU A 418 -18.82 8.62 1.61
N ALA A 419 -18.87 7.72 0.61
CA ALA A 419 -19.51 6.40 0.75
C ALA A 419 -18.89 5.51 1.85
N THR A 420 -17.57 5.60 2.08
CA THR A 420 -16.86 4.88 3.16
C THR A 420 -17.05 5.55 4.53
N ALA A 421 -17.14 6.87 4.60
CA ALA A 421 -17.41 7.60 5.84
C ALA A 421 -18.84 7.33 6.36
N GLU A 422 -19.84 7.33 5.48
CA GLU A 422 -21.24 6.96 5.81
C GLU A 422 -21.35 5.59 6.48
N ARG A 423 -20.46 4.67 6.08
CA ARG A 423 -20.44 3.27 6.55
C ARG A 423 -19.44 3.05 7.68
N GLU A 424 -18.81 4.10 8.22
CA GLU A 424 -17.76 4.00 9.24
C GLU A 424 -16.69 2.95 8.89
N LEU A 425 -16.20 2.97 7.65
CA LEU A 425 -15.10 2.14 7.17
C LEU A 425 -13.81 2.98 7.15
N LEU A 426 -12.74 2.49 7.77
CA LEU A 426 -11.41 3.11 7.68
C LEU A 426 -10.81 2.89 6.29
N VAL A 427 -9.93 3.77 5.81
CA VAL A 427 -9.35 3.68 4.46
C VAL A 427 -7.83 3.78 4.47
N ASN A 428 -7.18 2.93 3.66
CA ASN A 428 -5.79 3.02 3.25
C ASN A 428 -5.74 3.01 1.72
N PHE A 429 -4.99 3.90 1.08
CA PHE A 429 -4.87 3.90 -0.38
C PHE A 429 -3.48 3.44 -0.83
N HIS A 430 -3.43 2.44 -1.70
CA HIS A 430 -2.24 1.95 -2.40
C HIS A 430 -2.38 2.22 -3.92
N GLY A 431 -1.29 2.15 -4.69
CA GLY A 431 -1.32 2.53 -6.12
C GLY A 431 -1.93 3.94 -6.31
N SER A 432 -1.50 4.88 -5.46
CA SER A 432 -2.22 6.13 -5.20
C SER A 432 -1.37 7.38 -5.45
N THR A 433 -2.04 8.52 -5.52
CA THR A 433 -1.40 9.82 -5.36
C THR A 433 -0.98 10.08 -3.91
N ILE A 434 -0.26 11.18 -3.66
CA ILE A 434 0.16 11.61 -2.30
C ILE A 434 -1.02 12.20 -1.51
N PRO A 435 -0.89 12.39 -0.17
CA PRO A 435 -2.06 12.73 0.63
C PRO A 435 -2.71 14.10 0.44
N HIS A 436 -2.03 15.12 -0.08
CA HIS A 436 -2.59 16.48 -0.31
C HIS A 436 -3.36 17.13 0.88
N GLY A 437 -3.14 16.65 2.11
CA GLY A 437 -3.86 17.08 3.32
C GLY A 437 -5.20 16.36 3.58
N ILE A 438 -5.49 15.29 2.84
CA ILE A 438 -6.78 14.57 2.85
C ILE A 438 -7.16 14.04 4.23
N GLN A 439 -6.20 13.69 5.10
CA GLN A 439 -6.49 13.24 6.48
C GLN A 439 -7.07 14.34 7.39
N ARG A 440 -7.05 15.62 6.98
CA ARG A 440 -7.80 16.68 7.65
C ARG A 440 -9.27 16.69 7.21
N THR A 441 -9.51 16.62 5.90
CA THR A 441 -10.85 16.63 5.28
C THR A 441 -11.63 15.34 5.57
N TRP A 442 -10.94 14.22 5.48
CA TRP A 442 -11.46 12.86 5.58
C TRP A 442 -10.63 12.08 6.61
N PRO A 443 -10.87 12.30 7.92
CA PRO A 443 -10.02 11.77 8.98
C PRO A 443 -10.05 10.24 9.11
N HIS A 444 -10.90 9.53 8.36
CA HIS A 444 -10.93 8.07 8.30
C HIS A 444 -9.90 7.47 7.34
N VAL A 445 -9.24 8.30 6.51
CA VAL A 445 -8.04 7.92 5.75
C VAL A 445 -6.87 7.78 6.73
N MET A 446 -6.50 6.53 7.01
CA MET A 446 -5.48 6.16 7.99
C MET A 446 -4.07 6.22 7.43
N SER A 447 -3.90 5.93 6.15
CA SER A 447 -2.64 6.15 5.43
C SER A 447 -2.83 6.12 3.91
N MET A 448 -1.73 6.39 3.21
CA MET A 448 -1.59 6.19 1.77
C MET A 448 -0.16 5.69 1.50
N GLU A 449 0.03 4.94 0.44
CA GLU A 449 1.33 4.44 -0.03
C GLU A 449 2.10 5.58 -0.71
N ALA A 450 1.95 5.75 -2.02
CA ALA A 450 2.64 6.76 -2.82
C ALA A 450 4.15 6.83 -2.52
N VAL A 451 4.79 5.65 -2.44
CA VAL A 451 6.16 5.47 -1.98
C VAL A 451 6.78 4.22 -2.59
N TYR A 452 8.08 4.26 -2.91
CA TYR A 452 8.84 3.05 -3.21
C TYR A 452 9.04 2.22 -1.91
N GLY A 453 8.02 1.42 -1.56
CA GLY A 453 7.86 0.77 -0.26
C GLY A 453 8.63 -0.54 -0.08
N ALA A 454 8.52 -1.15 1.10
CA ALA A 454 9.20 -2.42 1.40
C ALA A 454 8.78 -3.59 0.49
N GLU A 455 7.58 -3.52 -0.08
CA GLU A 455 7.02 -4.49 -1.01
C GLU A 455 7.74 -4.56 -2.37
N GLN A 456 8.53 -3.54 -2.72
CA GLN A 456 9.48 -3.56 -3.84
C GLN A 456 10.67 -4.51 -3.60
N GLY A 457 10.94 -4.88 -2.34
CA GLY A 457 11.90 -5.92 -1.97
C GLY A 457 13.37 -5.60 -2.23
N ASN A 458 13.74 -4.37 -2.60
CA ASN A 458 15.11 -3.99 -2.94
C ASN A 458 15.47 -2.53 -2.57
N VAL A 459 14.67 -1.88 -1.71
CA VAL A 459 14.79 -0.46 -1.35
C VAL A 459 16.20 -0.12 -0.87
N SER A 460 16.80 0.95 -1.42
CA SER A 460 18.14 1.37 -1.03
C SER A 460 18.15 2.07 0.33
N LEU A 461 19.29 2.03 1.04
CA LEU A 461 19.44 2.76 2.30
C LEU A 461 19.34 4.29 2.10
N SER A 462 19.70 4.80 0.92
CA SER A 462 19.56 6.22 0.58
C SER A 462 18.08 6.62 0.47
N ASP A 463 17.26 5.77 -0.17
CA ASP A 463 15.80 5.99 -0.23
C ASP A 463 15.19 5.95 1.17
N VAL A 464 15.48 4.90 1.96
CA VAL A 464 15.02 4.76 3.36
C VAL A 464 15.33 6.00 4.20
N THR A 465 16.53 6.56 4.04
CA THR A 465 16.94 7.74 4.80
C THR A 465 16.49 9.07 4.17
N THR A 466 15.91 9.07 2.97
CA THR A 466 15.38 10.27 2.29
C THR A 466 13.87 10.48 2.54
N LEU A 467 13.10 9.40 2.71
CA LEU A 467 11.65 9.46 2.94
C LEU A 467 11.18 10.34 4.14
N PRO A 468 11.89 10.40 5.29
CA PRO A 468 11.50 11.26 6.43
C PRO A 468 11.59 12.77 6.15
N PHE A 469 12.33 13.15 5.10
CA PHE A 469 12.54 14.53 4.67
C PHE A 469 11.71 14.90 3.44
N THR A 470 10.99 13.92 2.87
CA THR A 470 10.26 14.03 1.60
C THR A 470 8.84 13.49 1.73
N ARG A 471 8.56 12.26 1.29
CA ARG A 471 7.20 11.69 1.21
C ARG A 471 6.47 11.64 2.55
N ASN A 472 7.14 11.37 3.67
CA ASN A 472 6.48 11.36 4.99
C ASN A 472 6.35 12.75 5.63
N VAL A 473 6.82 13.82 4.97
CA VAL A 473 6.55 15.19 5.40
C VAL A 473 5.09 15.57 5.11
N VAL A 474 4.57 15.15 3.96
CA VAL A 474 3.28 15.58 3.40
C VAL A 474 2.07 14.74 3.83
N GLY A 475 2.26 13.85 4.82
CA GLY A 475 1.21 13.03 5.41
C GLY A 475 1.68 11.61 5.73
N SER A 476 0.76 10.82 6.30
CA SER A 476 0.97 9.40 6.62
C SER A 476 1.48 8.62 5.39
N MET A 477 2.39 7.66 5.63
CA MET A 477 3.09 6.92 4.58
C MET A 477 3.14 5.42 4.93
N ASP A 478 2.38 4.62 4.21
CA ASP A 478 2.31 3.17 4.43
C ASP A 478 3.47 2.43 3.76
N TYR A 479 4.67 2.58 4.31
CA TYR A 479 5.90 1.95 3.78
C TYR A 479 5.96 0.41 3.94
N THR A 480 5.09 -0.16 4.79
CA THR A 480 5.01 -1.60 5.12
C THR A 480 6.31 -2.27 5.66
N PRO A 481 7.01 -1.70 6.66
CA PRO A 481 8.28 -2.25 7.16
C PRO A 481 8.13 -3.61 7.87
N MET A 482 9.25 -4.21 8.29
CA MET A 482 9.38 -5.50 8.98
C MET A 482 9.25 -6.73 8.07
N GLY A 483 9.41 -6.58 6.76
CA GLY A 483 9.42 -7.66 5.76
C GLY A 483 10.64 -8.60 5.82
N PHE A 484 11.03 -9.09 7.01
CA PHE A 484 12.28 -9.83 7.25
C PHE A 484 12.49 -11.08 6.40
N GLN A 485 11.41 -11.69 5.90
CA GLN A 485 11.44 -12.89 5.06
C GLN A 485 11.47 -12.61 3.54
N PHE A 486 11.39 -11.34 3.12
CA PHE A 486 11.16 -10.95 1.74
C PHE A 486 12.25 -10.01 1.21
N GLY A 487 12.57 -10.16 -0.08
CA GLY A 487 13.49 -9.28 -0.79
C GLY A 487 14.96 -9.35 -0.34
N THR A 488 15.74 -8.39 -0.81
CA THR A 488 17.11 -8.11 -0.37
C THR A 488 17.07 -6.94 0.62
N ARG A 489 16.99 -7.26 1.91
CA ARG A 489 16.96 -6.27 2.99
C ARG A 489 18.35 -5.66 3.21
N ASN A 490 18.46 -4.34 3.02
CA ASN A 490 19.69 -3.58 3.24
C ASN A 490 19.84 -3.01 4.67
N THR A 491 18.76 -3.01 5.45
CA THR A 491 18.70 -2.52 6.84
C THR A 491 19.14 -3.57 7.86
N SER A 492 19.70 -3.14 8.99
CA SER A 492 19.86 -4.00 10.18
C SER A 492 18.51 -4.29 10.87
N GLU A 493 18.46 -5.23 11.81
CA GLU A 493 17.21 -5.51 12.54
C GLU A 493 16.77 -4.33 13.42
N ALA A 494 17.72 -3.62 14.02
CA ALA A 494 17.43 -2.43 14.81
C ALA A 494 17.05 -1.23 13.94
N ALA A 495 17.60 -1.10 12.73
CA ALA A 495 17.18 -0.12 11.74
C ALA A 495 15.74 -0.39 11.26
N GLU A 496 15.42 -1.64 10.94
CA GLU A 496 14.07 -2.04 10.53
C GLU A 496 13.05 -1.73 11.64
N LEU A 497 13.37 -2.06 12.90
CA LEU A 497 12.54 -1.70 14.05
C LEU A 497 12.37 -0.18 14.18
N ALA A 498 13.43 0.60 13.95
CA ALA A 498 13.39 2.06 14.03
C ALA A 498 12.42 2.70 13.01
N LEU A 499 12.11 2.03 11.89
CA LEU A 499 11.14 2.51 10.90
C LEU A 499 9.73 2.70 11.49
N SER A 500 9.37 1.94 12.53
CA SER A 500 8.11 2.10 13.29
C SER A 500 8.00 3.44 14.07
N VAL A 501 9.10 4.20 14.16
CA VAL A 501 9.15 5.52 14.80
C VAL A 501 9.62 6.60 13.81
N VAL A 502 10.52 6.27 12.89
CA VAL A 502 10.99 7.20 11.86
C VAL A 502 9.85 7.54 10.90
N TYR A 503 9.14 6.55 10.38
CA TYR A 503 7.97 6.78 9.52
C TYR A 503 6.70 6.88 10.36
N GLU A 504 5.85 7.85 10.01
CA GLU A 504 4.50 7.98 10.58
C GLU A 504 3.46 7.47 9.61
N SER A 505 2.59 6.60 10.11
CA SER A 505 1.42 6.08 9.41
C SER A 505 0.31 5.83 10.43
N GLY A 506 -0.92 6.28 10.19
CA GLY A 506 -2.05 6.03 11.10
C GLY A 506 -2.40 4.54 11.19
N PHE A 507 -2.31 3.84 10.05
CA PHE A 507 -2.16 2.39 10.00
C PHE A 507 -0.70 2.02 9.81
N GLN A 508 -0.07 1.47 10.84
CA GLN A 508 1.28 0.95 10.71
C GLN A 508 1.18 -0.52 10.32
N ASN A 509 1.19 -0.78 9.01
CA ASN A 509 1.22 -2.13 8.46
C ASN A 509 2.61 -2.73 8.66
N PHE A 510 2.70 -3.83 9.39
CA PHE A 510 3.95 -4.55 9.60
C PHE A 510 3.94 -5.86 8.80
N ALA A 511 4.87 -5.99 7.86
CA ALA A 511 4.91 -7.02 6.82
C ALA A 511 5.65 -8.31 7.20
N GLY A 512 6.03 -8.47 8.46
CA GLY A 512 6.71 -9.65 8.97
C GLY A 512 5.78 -10.85 9.09
N SER A 513 6.31 -12.03 8.75
CA SER A 513 5.66 -13.29 9.09
C SER A 513 5.64 -13.51 10.61
N VAL A 514 4.63 -14.22 11.12
CA VAL A 514 4.54 -14.57 12.56
C VAL A 514 5.81 -15.27 13.06
N GLY A 515 6.41 -16.16 12.26
CA GLY A 515 7.69 -16.80 12.59
C GLY A 515 8.87 -15.81 12.67
N ALA A 516 8.90 -14.78 11.83
CA ALA A 516 9.93 -13.74 11.89
C ALA A 516 9.80 -12.84 13.12
N TYR A 517 8.58 -12.58 13.61
CA TYR A 517 8.38 -11.88 14.88
C TYR A 517 8.79 -12.74 16.08
N ARG A 518 8.32 -14.00 16.15
CA ARG A 518 8.63 -14.93 17.26
C ARG A 518 10.13 -15.22 17.42
N ALA A 519 10.92 -15.08 16.35
CA ALA A 519 12.38 -15.17 16.39
C ALA A 519 13.05 -13.96 17.08
N ARG A 520 12.31 -12.89 17.39
CA ARG A 520 12.82 -11.57 17.81
C ARG A 520 12.02 -11.00 19.00
N PRO A 521 12.06 -11.64 20.19
CA PRO A 521 11.19 -11.28 21.32
C PRO A 521 11.36 -9.84 21.84
N GLU A 522 12.55 -9.23 21.72
CA GLU A 522 12.74 -7.81 22.07
C GLU A 522 12.07 -6.87 21.05
N LEU A 523 11.99 -7.25 19.77
CA LEU A 523 11.23 -6.51 18.75
C LEU A 523 9.73 -6.59 19.06
N GLU A 524 9.20 -7.79 19.34
CA GLU A 524 7.79 -7.98 19.73
C GLU A 524 7.44 -7.07 20.93
N ARG A 525 8.25 -7.14 21.99
CA ARG A 525 8.12 -6.28 23.18
C ARG A 525 8.12 -4.78 22.87
N PHE A 526 8.82 -4.33 21.82
CA PHE A 526 8.78 -2.91 21.40
C PHE A 526 7.53 -2.59 20.57
N LEU A 527 7.13 -3.46 19.65
CA LEU A 527 5.93 -3.26 18.82
C LEU A 527 4.64 -3.29 19.64
N ASP A 528 4.60 -4.06 20.73
CA ASP A 528 3.55 -4.04 21.76
C ASP A 528 3.40 -2.65 22.43
N GLN A 529 4.41 -1.78 22.34
CA GLN A 529 4.46 -0.50 23.06
C GLN A 529 4.39 0.73 22.15
N VAL A 530 4.78 0.61 20.87
CA VAL A 530 4.84 1.72 19.92
C VAL A 530 3.43 2.13 19.47
N PRO A 531 3.06 3.42 19.56
CA PRO A 531 1.81 3.93 18.98
C PRO A 531 2.01 4.24 17.49
N THR A 532 0.89 4.38 16.77
CA THR A 532 0.91 4.81 15.36
C THR A 532 0.68 6.32 15.19
N VAL A 533 0.24 7.02 16.26
CA VAL A 533 -0.09 8.45 16.23
C VAL A 533 0.54 9.24 17.36
N TRP A 534 0.81 10.51 17.09
CA TRP A 534 1.78 11.29 17.86
C TRP A 534 1.22 12.64 18.32
N ASP A 535 1.57 13.02 19.55
CA ASP A 535 1.24 14.33 20.09
C ASP A 535 2.24 15.41 19.65
N GLU A 536 3.44 15.00 19.24
CA GLU A 536 4.60 15.83 18.95
C GLU A 536 5.67 14.99 18.24
N THR A 537 6.33 15.56 17.23
CA THR A 537 7.44 14.96 16.47
C THR A 537 8.61 15.95 16.47
N ARG A 538 9.83 15.45 16.54
CA ARG A 538 11.07 16.24 16.48
C ARG A 538 12.15 15.52 15.68
N LEU A 539 12.82 16.23 14.77
CA LEU A 539 14.06 15.78 14.15
C LEU A 539 15.23 16.11 15.07
N LEU A 540 15.94 15.09 15.57
CA LEU A 540 17.10 15.30 16.45
C LEU A 540 18.40 15.45 15.66
N SER A 541 18.55 14.69 14.56
CA SER A 541 19.63 14.84 13.60
C SER A 541 19.31 14.13 12.29
N GLY A 542 19.96 14.51 11.19
CA GLY A 542 19.87 13.77 9.94
C GLY A 542 20.35 14.54 8.71
N HIS A 543 20.45 13.83 7.60
CA HIS A 543 20.63 14.36 6.25
C HIS A 543 19.96 13.39 5.27
N PRO A 544 19.21 13.87 4.26
CA PRO A 544 18.59 12.97 3.27
C PRO A 544 19.68 12.17 2.55
N GLY A 545 19.46 10.88 2.36
CA GLY A 545 20.44 9.94 1.80
C GLY A 545 21.44 9.33 2.81
N ASP A 546 21.73 10.01 3.94
CA ASP A 546 22.70 9.54 4.94
C ASP A 546 22.06 8.89 6.17
N GLY A 547 20.97 9.45 6.69
CA GLY A 547 20.39 9.02 7.96
C GLY A 547 19.41 9.99 8.61
N ALA A 548 18.59 9.46 9.53
CA ALA A 548 17.63 10.23 10.30
C ALA A 548 17.57 9.72 11.75
N THR A 549 17.48 10.64 12.71
CA THR A 549 17.16 10.37 14.12
C THR A 549 15.91 11.17 14.46
N VAL A 550 14.77 10.51 14.63
CA VAL A 550 13.47 11.14 14.88
C VAL A 550 12.98 10.75 16.28
N ALA A 551 12.51 11.73 17.05
CA ALA A 551 11.87 11.51 18.33
C ALA A 551 10.39 11.91 18.27
N ARG A 552 9.49 11.04 18.72
CA ARG A 552 8.05 11.29 18.75
C ARG A 552 7.46 11.02 20.13
N ARG A 553 6.51 11.84 20.56
CA ARG A 553 5.87 11.73 21.89
C ARG A 553 4.44 11.23 21.77
N HIS A 554 4.07 10.32 22.67
CA HIS A 554 2.68 9.92 22.87
C HIS A 554 2.37 9.84 24.37
N GLY A 555 1.53 10.75 24.86
CA GLY A 555 1.31 10.97 26.29
C GLY A 555 2.59 11.41 27.00
N ASP A 556 2.99 10.66 28.03
CA ASP A 556 4.18 10.89 28.85
C ASP A 556 5.43 10.12 28.38
N ARG A 557 5.33 9.37 27.27
CA ARG A 557 6.42 8.56 26.71
C ARG A 557 6.94 9.18 25.42
N TRP A 558 8.26 9.08 25.23
CA TRP A 558 8.95 9.40 23.99
C TRP A 558 9.45 8.11 23.35
N PHE A 559 9.43 8.07 22.03
CA PHE A 559 9.98 7.02 21.19
C PHE A 559 11.02 7.67 20.30
N VAL A 560 12.18 7.03 20.13
CA VAL A 560 13.24 7.52 19.23
C VAL A 560 13.56 6.41 18.23
N GLY A 561 13.55 6.74 16.95
CA GLY A 561 14.03 5.87 15.88
C GLY A 561 15.25 6.50 15.21
N ASP A 562 16.25 5.68 14.95
CA ASP A 562 17.50 6.06 14.30
C ASP A 562 17.80 5.09 13.15
N VAL A 563 18.12 5.62 11.98
CA VAL A 563 18.56 4.88 10.79
C VAL A 563 19.77 5.55 10.13
N THR A 564 20.58 4.78 9.41
CA THR A 564 21.69 5.30 8.60
C THR A 564 21.99 4.45 7.37
N ALA A 565 22.43 5.12 6.31
CA ALA A 565 23.00 4.53 5.10
C ALA A 565 24.52 4.30 5.18
N ALA A 566 25.16 4.59 6.33
CA ALA A 566 26.59 4.40 6.52
C ALA A 566 27.03 2.94 6.30
N ASP A 567 28.09 2.75 5.54
CA ASP A 567 28.67 1.46 5.14
C ASP A 567 29.58 0.83 6.21
N ALA A 568 29.85 1.56 7.30
CA ALA A 568 30.70 1.13 8.41
C ALA A 568 29.99 1.28 9.77
N PRO A 569 30.23 0.38 10.75
CA PRO A 569 29.75 0.54 12.11
C PRO A 569 30.21 1.85 12.75
N ALA A 570 29.29 2.50 13.48
CA ALA A 570 29.50 3.83 14.04
C ALA A 570 28.96 3.91 15.48
N THR A 571 29.21 5.05 16.14
CA THR A 571 28.58 5.37 17.43
C THR A 571 27.73 6.62 17.27
N ARG A 572 26.41 6.44 17.29
CA ARG A 572 25.44 7.54 17.26
C ARG A 572 25.46 8.29 18.58
N ARG A 573 25.30 9.62 18.49
CA ARG A 573 25.31 10.54 19.62
C ARG A 573 24.07 11.43 19.53
N VAL A 574 23.14 11.25 20.44
CA VAL A 574 21.82 11.90 20.42
C VAL A 574 21.66 12.75 21.66
N PRO A 575 21.70 14.10 21.55
CA PRO A 575 21.39 15.00 22.65
C PRO A 575 19.97 14.76 23.19
N LEU A 576 19.80 14.86 24.51
CA LEU A 576 18.52 14.62 25.18
C LEU A 576 17.80 15.91 25.60
N ASP A 577 18.20 17.06 25.06
CA ASP A 577 17.70 18.39 25.43
C ASP A 577 16.22 18.63 25.07
N PHE A 578 15.68 17.83 24.14
CA PHE A 578 14.26 17.72 23.83
C PHE A 578 13.42 17.21 25.01
N LEU A 579 14.02 16.50 25.96
CA LEU A 579 13.34 16.03 27.16
C LEU A 579 13.11 17.17 28.16
N GLY A 580 11.95 17.12 28.82
CA GLY A 580 11.63 18.03 29.92
C GLY A 580 12.51 17.79 31.16
N ALA A 581 12.61 18.79 32.04
CA ALA A 581 13.43 18.70 33.27
C ALA A 581 13.08 17.48 34.15
N GLY A 582 14.07 16.94 34.85
CA GLY A 582 13.99 15.71 35.66
C GLY A 582 14.61 14.49 34.96
N HIS A 583 14.64 13.35 35.66
CA HIS A 583 15.25 12.12 35.15
C HIS A 583 14.29 11.29 34.30
N TRP A 584 14.86 10.57 33.34
CA TRP A 584 14.19 9.74 32.37
C TRP A 584 14.86 8.37 32.31
N ARG A 585 14.04 7.33 32.23
CA ARG A 585 14.50 5.98 31.87
C ARG A 585 14.48 5.88 30.35
N ILE A 586 15.52 5.29 29.78
CA ILE A 586 15.72 5.05 28.35
C ILE A 586 16.03 3.56 28.19
N ASP A 587 15.15 2.85 27.50
CA ASP A 587 15.33 1.47 27.08
C ASP A 587 15.65 1.47 25.57
N VAL A 588 16.92 1.20 25.20
CA VAL A 588 17.43 1.25 23.82
C VAL A 588 17.55 -0.15 23.25
N LEU A 589 16.98 -0.40 22.09
CA LEU A 589 17.15 -1.61 21.29
C LEU A 589 18.08 -1.32 20.11
N ARG A 590 19.19 -2.05 20.07
CA ARG A 590 20.22 -1.97 19.01
C ARG A 590 20.61 -3.37 18.55
N ASP A 591 21.35 -3.44 17.45
CA ASP A 591 21.94 -4.69 17.01
C ASP A 591 22.96 -5.23 18.04
N GLY A 592 23.03 -6.56 18.12
CA GLY A 592 24.00 -7.33 18.88
C GLY A 592 24.49 -8.54 18.06
N PRO A 593 25.44 -9.33 18.60
CA PRO A 593 26.04 -10.45 17.85
C PRO A 593 25.04 -11.56 17.52
N ASP A 594 24.07 -11.79 18.40
CA ASP A 594 23.09 -12.89 18.32
C ASP A 594 21.65 -12.37 18.14
N GLY A 595 21.48 -11.16 17.59
CA GLY A 595 20.20 -10.46 17.43
C GLY A 595 20.08 -9.19 18.28
N LEU A 596 18.86 -8.68 18.42
CA LEU A 596 18.58 -7.42 19.13
C LEU A 596 18.91 -7.47 20.63
N VAL A 597 19.57 -6.42 21.12
CA VAL A 597 19.94 -6.25 22.54
C VAL A 597 19.29 -4.99 23.10
N ARG A 598 18.65 -5.13 24.27
CA ARG A 598 18.07 -4.02 25.05
C ARG A 598 19.04 -3.54 26.14
N ASP A 599 19.49 -2.29 26.01
CA ASP A 599 20.27 -1.57 27.02
C ASP A 599 19.39 -0.56 27.76
N SER A 600 19.30 -0.67 29.09
CA SER A 600 18.53 0.24 29.94
C SER A 600 19.41 1.23 30.71
N ARG A 601 19.07 2.51 30.71
CA ARG A 601 19.77 3.55 31.49
C ARG A 601 18.84 4.63 32.03
N ILE A 602 19.32 5.40 33.01
CA ILE A 602 18.70 6.64 33.47
C ILE A 602 19.57 7.80 33.03
N ALA A 603 18.95 8.86 32.51
CA ALA A 603 19.60 10.09 32.04
C ALA A 603 18.73 11.32 32.36
N ASP A 604 19.26 12.52 32.17
CA ASP A 604 18.46 13.75 32.09
C ASP A 604 18.71 14.54 30.80
N ARG A 605 18.04 15.69 30.66
CA ARG A 605 18.05 16.48 29.43
C ARG A 605 19.39 17.13 29.05
N HIS A 606 20.40 17.07 29.92
CA HIS A 606 21.75 17.57 29.63
C HIS A 606 22.70 16.47 29.14
N ASP A 607 22.27 15.20 29.20
CA ASP A 607 23.04 14.06 28.73
C ASP A 607 23.01 13.89 27.20
N VAL A 608 23.97 13.12 26.68
CA VAL A 608 24.01 12.68 25.28
C VAL A 608 23.93 11.16 25.25
N LEU A 609 22.81 10.64 24.73
CA LEU A 609 22.63 9.21 24.51
C LEU A 609 23.66 8.74 23.48
N THR A 610 24.43 7.71 23.86
CA THR A 610 25.48 7.12 23.01
C THR A 610 25.11 5.67 22.73
N VAL A 611 25.02 5.31 21.44
CA VAL A 611 24.56 3.99 20.95
C VAL A 611 25.48 3.50 19.83
N PRO A 612 26.12 2.33 19.97
CA PRO A 612 26.80 1.66 18.85
C PRO A 612 25.78 1.13 17.84
N THR A 613 26.03 1.32 16.54
CA THR A 613 25.20 0.84 15.43
C THR A 613 26.05 0.08 14.40
N SER A 614 25.45 -0.88 13.70
CA SER A 614 26.08 -1.57 12.57
C SER A 614 26.21 -0.67 11.33
N ALA A 615 26.85 -1.19 10.28
CA ALA A 615 26.67 -0.68 8.91
C ALA A 615 25.21 -0.94 8.47
N GLY A 616 24.61 -0.03 7.69
CA GLY A 616 23.17 -0.04 7.38
C GLY A 616 22.29 -0.04 8.65
N GLY A 617 22.86 0.43 9.75
CA GLY A 617 22.37 0.20 11.10
C GLY A 617 21.35 1.21 11.59
N GLY A 618 20.99 1.05 12.86
CA GLY A 618 20.04 1.93 13.52
C GLY A 618 19.82 1.53 14.98
N PHE A 619 18.88 2.20 15.63
CA PHE A 619 18.35 1.80 16.92
C PHE A 619 16.94 2.35 17.14
N ALA A 620 16.16 1.64 17.96
CA ALA A 620 14.90 2.14 18.49
C ALA A 620 15.05 2.36 20.01
N ALA A 621 14.39 3.37 20.58
CA ALA A 621 14.40 3.59 22.02
C ALA A 621 13.04 4.00 22.56
N LEU A 622 12.68 3.45 23.71
CA LEU A 622 11.49 3.80 24.49
C LEU A 622 11.92 4.56 25.75
N ILE A 623 11.35 5.75 25.94
CA ILE A 623 11.75 6.70 26.97
C ILE A 623 10.53 7.11 27.80
N CYS A 624 10.67 7.11 29.12
CA CYS A 624 9.62 7.50 30.05
C CYS A 624 10.20 8.15 31.32
N ARG A 625 9.35 8.78 32.13
CA ARG A 625 9.78 9.34 33.41
C ARG A 625 10.36 8.26 34.33
N ALA A 626 11.57 8.51 34.86
CA ALA A 626 12.18 7.69 35.90
C ALA A 626 11.53 8.00 37.25
N LEU A 627 10.54 7.21 37.62
CA LEU A 627 9.80 7.34 38.89
C LEU A 627 10.30 6.29 39.90
N PRO A 628 10.30 6.57 41.22
CA PRO A 628 10.63 5.58 42.24
C PRO A 628 9.82 4.28 42.07
N GLY A 629 10.50 3.13 42.05
CA GLY A 629 9.89 1.82 41.87
C GLY A 629 9.56 1.42 40.42
N ARG A 630 9.68 2.32 39.43
CA ARG A 630 9.48 1.97 38.01
C ARG A 630 10.72 1.29 37.41
N THR A 631 10.59 0.04 37.01
CA THR A 631 11.68 -0.79 36.46
C THR A 631 11.65 -0.96 34.93
N THR A 632 10.61 -0.51 34.24
CA THR A 632 10.49 -0.51 32.78
C THR A 632 9.67 0.71 32.30
N CYS A 633 9.82 1.10 31.04
CA CYS A 633 8.91 2.04 30.36
C CYS A 633 7.70 1.39 29.67
N ASP A 634 7.63 0.06 29.73
CA ASP A 634 6.53 -0.72 29.21
C ASP A 634 5.25 -0.48 30.02
N ARG A 635 4.12 -0.48 29.33
CA ARG A 635 2.78 -0.48 29.91
C ARG A 635 2.16 -1.88 29.71
N PRO A 636 1.30 -2.35 30.62
CA PRO A 636 0.62 -3.62 30.43
C PRO A 636 -0.17 -3.66 29.13
N VAL A 637 0.04 -4.71 28.34
CA VAL A 637 -0.78 -5.05 27.17
C VAL A 637 -1.72 -6.19 27.57
N ARG A 638 -2.94 -6.18 27.04
CA ARG A 638 -3.89 -7.28 27.23
C ARG A 638 -3.59 -8.36 26.20
N HIS A 639 -2.69 -9.26 26.54
CA HIS A 639 -2.39 -10.44 25.71
C HIS A 639 -3.56 -11.42 25.74
N MET A 640 -4.04 -11.85 24.57
CA MET A 640 -4.80 -13.11 24.44
C MET A 640 -3.83 -14.31 24.36
N PRO A 641 -4.26 -15.52 24.76
CA PRO A 641 -3.44 -16.71 24.58
C PRO A 641 -3.11 -16.94 23.10
N LEU A 642 -1.82 -17.09 22.78
CA LEU A 642 -1.41 -17.52 21.44
C LEU A 642 -1.55 -19.04 21.38
N THR A 643 -2.44 -19.53 20.53
CA THR A 643 -2.79 -20.94 20.44
C THR A 643 -2.63 -21.51 19.04
N ALA A 644 -2.44 -22.81 18.96
CA ALA A 644 -2.52 -23.58 17.72
C ALA A 644 -3.46 -24.77 17.90
N LEU A 645 -4.13 -25.15 16.82
CA LEU A 645 -4.86 -26.40 16.70
C LEU A 645 -4.37 -27.09 15.42
N SER A 646 -3.99 -28.36 15.55
CA SER A 646 -3.71 -29.23 14.41
C SER A 646 -4.68 -30.42 14.39
N ALA A 647 -4.93 -30.92 13.18
CA ALA A 647 -5.69 -32.14 12.94
C ALA A 647 -4.88 -33.03 11.99
N THR A 648 -4.74 -34.31 12.34
CA THR A 648 -3.94 -35.28 11.59
C THR A 648 -4.75 -36.56 11.36
N PRO A 649 -4.87 -37.06 10.11
CA PRO A 649 -4.36 -36.44 8.89
C PRO A 649 -5.22 -35.21 8.48
N GLN A 650 -4.74 -34.35 7.57
CA GLN A 650 -5.55 -33.24 7.03
C GLN A 650 -6.56 -33.70 5.95
N LYS A 651 -6.21 -34.78 5.25
CA LYS A 651 -7.09 -35.50 4.32
C LYS A 651 -7.02 -36.99 4.62
N ALA A 652 -8.13 -37.70 4.47
CA ALA A 652 -8.17 -39.15 4.54
C ALA A 652 -9.05 -39.73 3.42
N GLN A 653 -8.92 -41.01 3.15
CA GLN A 653 -9.83 -41.78 2.31
C GLN A 653 -10.39 -42.94 3.15
N ALA A 654 -11.65 -43.29 2.91
CA ALA A 654 -12.31 -44.42 3.54
C ALA A 654 -13.35 -45.05 2.60
N ASP A 655 -13.59 -46.34 2.76
CA ASP A 655 -14.72 -47.02 2.14
C ASP A 655 -15.95 -46.95 3.08
N PRO A 656 -17.19 -47.01 2.55
CA PRO A 656 -18.39 -47.11 3.38
C PRO A 656 -18.31 -48.27 4.38
N GLY A 657 -18.65 -48.02 5.64
CA GLY A 657 -18.60 -49.01 6.72
C GLY A 657 -17.22 -49.21 7.35
N THR A 658 -16.20 -48.43 6.96
CA THR A 658 -14.84 -48.48 7.54
C THR A 658 -14.60 -47.36 8.56
N THR A 659 -13.34 -47.18 8.99
CA THR A 659 -12.96 -46.24 10.04
C THR A 659 -11.76 -45.38 9.65
N VAL A 660 -11.80 -44.10 10.03
CA VAL A 660 -10.67 -43.16 9.92
C VAL A 660 -10.18 -42.79 11.30
N GLU A 661 -8.87 -42.89 11.52
CA GLU A 661 -8.21 -42.37 12.73
C GLU A 661 -7.93 -40.87 12.58
N VAL A 662 -8.42 -40.06 13.52
CA VAL A 662 -8.23 -38.61 13.56
C VAL A 662 -7.62 -38.20 14.90
N GLU A 663 -6.41 -37.65 14.87
CA GLU A 663 -5.79 -36.98 16.02
C GLU A 663 -6.05 -35.47 15.95
N GLY A 664 -6.49 -34.89 17.08
CA GLY A 664 -6.57 -33.46 17.28
C GLY A 664 -5.64 -33.01 18.40
N THR A 665 -4.77 -32.05 18.14
CA THR A 665 -3.84 -31.50 19.15
C THR A 665 -4.00 -29.98 19.27
N PHE A 666 -4.42 -29.52 20.44
CA PHE A 666 -4.50 -28.10 20.80
C PHE A 666 -3.31 -27.71 21.68
N GLN A 667 -2.63 -26.62 21.35
CA GLN A 667 -1.44 -26.16 22.06
C GLN A 667 -1.58 -24.69 22.47
N VAL A 668 -1.13 -24.38 23.69
CA VAL A 668 -0.89 -23.00 24.14
C VAL A 668 0.57 -22.68 23.91
N GLU A 669 0.87 -21.80 22.97
CA GLU A 669 2.26 -21.43 22.65
C GLU A 669 2.78 -20.35 23.59
N ASP A 670 1.98 -19.32 23.84
CA ASP A 670 2.34 -18.17 24.68
C ASP A 670 1.12 -17.56 25.38
N PHE A 671 1.36 -16.72 26.39
CA PHE A 671 0.35 -15.95 27.13
C PHE A 671 -0.78 -16.76 27.80
N GLY A 672 -0.52 -18.03 28.10
CA GLY A 672 -1.34 -18.87 28.98
C GLY A 672 -1.12 -18.61 30.49
N PRO A 673 -1.64 -19.47 31.38
CA PRO A 673 -2.43 -20.67 31.08
C PRO A 673 -3.85 -20.33 30.58
N VAL A 674 -4.43 -21.20 29.76
CA VAL A 674 -5.85 -21.16 29.42
C VAL A 674 -6.66 -22.02 30.40
N ARG A 675 -7.97 -21.74 30.52
CA ARG A 675 -8.91 -22.48 31.38
C ARG A 675 -9.94 -23.23 30.53
N ASP A 676 -10.53 -24.26 31.13
CA ASP A 676 -11.61 -25.07 30.53
C ASP A 676 -11.27 -25.48 29.08
N ALA A 677 -10.08 -26.05 28.88
CA ALA A 677 -9.59 -26.45 27.58
C ALA A 677 -10.19 -27.80 27.19
N ASP A 678 -11.00 -27.82 26.15
CA ASP A 678 -11.64 -29.02 25.61
C ASP A 678 -11.26 -29.17 24.14
N VAL A 679 -10.82 -30.37 23.73
CA VAL A 679 -10.65 -30.76 22.32
C VAL A 679 -11.64 -31.88 22.01
N ARG A 680 -12.41 -31.74 20.93
CA ARG A 680 -13.39 -32.73 20.48
C ARG A 680 -13.32 -32.94 18.97
N VAL A 681 -13.37 -34.19 18.52
CA VAL A 681 -13.56 -34.57 17.12
C VAL A 681 -15.05 -34.77 16.87
N ASN A 682 -15.59 -34.07 15.86
CA ASN A 682 -17.01 -34.10 15.50
C ASN A 682 -17.12 -34.59 14.06
N ALA A 683 -17.87 -35.66 13.83
CA ALA A 683 -18.15 -36.19 12.50
C ALA A 683 -19.46 -35.56 11.93
N PRO A 684 -19.69 -35.62 10.61
CA PRO A 684 -20.94 -35.16 10.01
C PRO A 684 -22.14 -36.03 10.43
N GLU A 685 -23.35 -35.62 10.05
CA GLU A 685 -24.57 -36.33 10.39
C GLU A 685 -24.56 -37.80 9.92
N GLY A 686 -25.07 -38.70 10.76
CA GLY A 686 -25.07 -40.15 10.52
C GLY A 686 -23.77 -40.88 10.90
N TRP A 687 -22.63 -40.19 10.93
CA TRP A 687 -21.34 -40.77 11.30
C TRP A 687 -21.19 -40.85 12.83
N THR A 688 -20.34 -41.76 13.34
CA THR A 688 -20.11 -41.89 14.79
C THR A 688 -18.63 -41.79 15.16
N VAL A 689 -18.34 -41.26 16.35
CA VAL A 689 -16.97 -41.02 16.85
C VAL A 689 -16.76 -41.79 18.14
N THR A 690 -15.69 -42.58 18.21
CA THR A 690 -15.23 -43.26 19.43
C THR A 690 -13.98 -42.56 19.98
N ASP A 691 -13.90 -42.36 21.30
CA ASP A 691 -12.78 -41.79 22.06
C ASP A 691 -12.27 -40.38 21.67
N GLY A 692 -13.00 -39.66 20.82
CA GLY A 692 -12.61 -38.34 20.29
C GLY A 692 -12.81 -37.12 21.20
N SER A 693 -12.52 -37.21 22.51
CA SER A 693 -12.51 -36.01 23.38
C SER A 693 -11.39 -36.01 24.43
N ALA A 694 -10.80 -34.84 24.67
CA ALA A 694 -9.87 -34.58 25.78
C ALA A 694 -10.21 -33.24 26.47
N HIS A 695 -9.96 -33.14 27.78
CA HIS A 695 -10.26 -31.96 28.59
C HIS A 695 -9.15 -31.67 29.63
N ALA A 696 -8.92 -30.40 29.93
CA ALA A 696 -8.08 -29.93 31.03
C ALA A 696 -8.65 -28.63 31.66
N ASP A 697 -8.84 -28.62 32.98
CA ASP A 697 -9.27 -27.43 33.75
C ASP A 697 -8.31 -26.23 33.57
N GLU A 698 -7.03 -26.53 33.37
CA GLU A 698 -5.96 -25.58 33.13
C GLU A 698 -4.93 -26.20 32.16
N LEU A 699 -4.57 -25.46 31.10
CA LEU A 699 -3.51 -25.86 30.17
C LEU A 699 -2.46 -24.75 30.11
N ALA A 700 -1.24 -25.07 30.55
CA ALA A 700 -0.14 -24.13 30.72
C ALA A 700 0.50 -23.72 29.39
N THR A 701 1.19 -22.56 29.39
CA THR A 701 2.06 -22.14 28.28
C THR A 701 3.10 -23.21 27.96
N GLY A 702 3.24 -23.55 26.68
CA GLY A 702 4.10 -24.63 26.19
C GLY A 702 3.49 -26.03 26.29
N ALA A 703 2.31 -26.20 26.89
CA ALA A 703 1.63 -27.49 26.98
C ALA A 703 0.64 -27.69 25.82
N ALA A 704 0.37 -28.97 25.53
CA ALA A 704 -0.59 -29.40 24.53
C ALA A 704 -1.59 -30.42 25.12
N LEU A 705 -2.80 -30.42 24.57
CA LEU A 705 -3.90 -31.33 24.87
C LEU A 705 -4.28 -32.06 23.58
N THR A 706 -4.10 -33.37 23.58
CA THR A 706 -4.30 -34.24 22.42
C THR A 706 -5.44 -35.22 22.65
N THR A 707 -6.26 -35.43 21.62
CA THR A 707 -7.27 -36.51 21.55
C THR A 707 -7.07 -37.33 20.28
N ARG A 708 -7.42 -38.62 20.32
CA ARG A 708 -7.39 -39.54 19.18
C ARG A 708 -8.76 -40.19 19.05
N ALA A 709 -9.34 -40.09 17.86
CA ALA A 709 -10.70 -40.50 17.59
C ALA A 709 -10.74 -41.54 16.47
N THR A 710 -11.44 -42.64 16.72
CA THR A 710 -11.87 -43.55 15.64
C THR A 710 -13.20 -43.04 15.10
N VAL A 711 -13.21 -42.52 13.88
CA VAL A 711 -14.38 -42.02 13.18
C VAL A 711 -14.93 -43.13 12.29
N HIS A 712 -16.15 -43.59 12.55
CA HIS A 712 -16.81 -44.66 11.79
C HIS A 712 -17.63 -44.06 10.65
N VAL A 713 -17.31 -44.48 9.43
CA VAL A 713 -18.02 -44.12 8.20
C VAL A 713 -19.23 -45.05 8.07
N PRO A 714 -20.47 -44.52 7.92
CA PRO A 714 -21.64 -45.34 7.67
C PRO A 714 -21.50 -46.23 6.42
N ALA A 715 -22.15 -47.39 6.42
CA ALA A 715 -22.15 -48.29 5.26
C ALA A 715 -22.97 -47.74 4.07
N ASP A 716 -23.82 -46.74 4.34
CA ASP A 716 -24.66 -45.98 3.42
C ASP A 716 -24.21 -44.51 3.29
N ALA A 717 -22.96 -44.20 3.67
CA ALA A 717 -22.40 -42.86 3.51
C ALA A 717 -22.39 -42.44 2.03
N ALA A 718 -22.87 -41.22 1.75
CA ALA A 718 -22.79 -40.63 0.42
C ALA A 718 -21.32 -40.53 -0.04
N TYR A 719 -21.06 -40.70 -1.33
CA TYR A 719 -19.69 -40.62 -1.86
C TYR A 719 -19.21 -39.17 -2.00
N GLY A 720 -17.90 -38.97 -2.03
CA GLY A 720 -17.26 -37.66 -2.11
C GLY A 720 -16.68 -37.17 -0.77
N TYR A 721 -16.45 -35.86 -0.65
CA TYR A 721 -15.81 -35.28 0.53
C TYR A 721 -16.78 -35.00 1.68
N HIS A 722 -16.39 -35.45 2.86
CA HIS A 722 -17.04 -35.20 4.14
C HIS A 722 -16.07 -34.52 5.11
N ASP A 723 -16.56 -33.52 5.84
CA ASP A 723 -15.73 -32.72 6.73
C ASP A 723 -15.87 -33.22 8.18
N VAL A 724 -14.80 -33.80 8.72
CA VAL A 724 -14.67 -34.12 10.15
C VAL A 724 -13.98 -32.96 10.86
N VAL A 725 -14.64 -32.36 11.84
CA VAL A 725 -14.18 -31.13 12.49
C VAL A 725 -13.57 -31.42 13.86
N VAL A 726 -12.25 -31.21 13.96
CA VAL A 726 -11.55 -31.08 15.23
C VAL A 726 -11.81 -29.67 15.77
N ASN A 727 -12.37 -29.59 16.98
CA ASN A 727 -12.77 -28.36 17.63
C ASN A 727 -12.07 -28.23 18.99
N ALA A 728 -11.39 -27.11 19.22
CA ALA A 728 -10.89 -26.75 20.53
C ALA A 728 -11.69 -25.55 21.10
N THR A 729 -12.12 -25.66 22.35
CA THR A 729 -12.73 -24.55 23.10
C THR A 729 -11.95 -24.29 24.38
N TYR A 730 -11.75 -23.02 24.73
CA TYR A 730 -10.94 -22.61 25.89
C TYR A 730 -11.32 -21.20 26.36
N ARG A 731 -10.85 -20.79 27.54
CA ARG A 731 -11.03 -19.45 28.10
C ARG A 731 -9.71 -18.75 28.34
N ALA A 732 -9.69 -17.43 28.13
CA ALA A 732 -8.51 -16.63 28.35
C ALA A 732 -8.23 -16.43 29.86
N PRO A 733 -6.96 -16.31 30.28
CA PRO A 733 -6.62 -16.04 31.68
C PRO A 733 -7.22 -14.71 32.17
N GLY A 734 -7.85 -14.75 33.35
CA GLY A 734 -8.46 -13.57 33.98
C GLY A 734 -9.80 -13.12 33.37
N GLU A 735 -10.38 -13.91 32.46
CA GLU A 735 -11.67 -13.62 31.84
C GLU A 735 -12.83 -13.68 32.85
N LYS A 736 -13.84 -12.81 32.67
CA LYS A 736 -14.97 -12.71 33.60
C LYS A 736 -15.99 -13.82 33.35
N PRO A 737 -16.71 -14.30 34.40
CA PRO A 737 -17.86 -15.18 34.22
C PRO A 737 -18.89 -14.57 33.25
N GLY A 738 -19.39 -15.38 32.32
CA GLY A 738 -20.39 -14.98 31.33
C GLY A 738 -19.84 -14.57 29.96
N VAL A 739 -18.53 -14.41 29.79
CA VAL A 739 -17.94 -14.29 28.44
C VAL A 739 -17.97 -15.66 27.75
N PRO A 740 -18.35 -15.76 26.46
CA PRO A 740 -18.28 -17.02 25.71
C PRO A 740 -16.85 -17.56 25.63
N ALA A 741 -16.70 -18.89 25.62
CA ALA A 741 -15.39 -19.50 25.39
C ALA A 741 -14.89 -19.18 23.97
N LEU A 742 -13.57 -19.02 23.84
CA LEU A 742 -12.90 -18.96 22.55
C LEU A 742 -13.00 -20.33 21.86
N ARG A 743 -13.01 -20.32 20.53
CA ARG A 743 -13.13 -21.50 19.67
C ARG A 743 -12.07 -21.47 18.57
N HIS A 744 -11.49 -22.63 18.29
CA HIS A 744 -10.53 -22.91 17.22
C HIS A 744 -10.98 -24.18 16.53
N GLU A 745 -11.01 -24.20 15.19
CA GLU A 745 -11.51 -25.34 14.41
C GLU A 745 -10.50 -25.73 13.33
N ARG A 746 -10.38 -27.03 13.07
CA ARG A 746 -9.63 -27.61 11.96
C ARG A 746 -10.43 -28.75 11.34
N THR A 747 -10.42 -28.81 10.01
CA THR A 747 -11.18 -29.80 9.25
C THR A 747 -10.25 -30.87 8.71
N VAL A 748 -10.61 -32.14 8.92
CA VAL A 748 -10.08 -33.29 8.20
C VAL A 748 -11.07 -33.63 7.10
N ARG A 749 -10.64 -33.54 5.83
CA ARG A 749 -11.50 -33.89 4.69
C ARG A 749 -11.38 -35.38 4.41
N VAL A 750 -12.44 -36.13 4.71
CA VAL A 750 -12.53 -37.58 4.44
C VAL A 750 -13.22 -37.78 3.10
N PHE A 751 -12.51 -38.36 2.12
CA PHE A 751 -13.13 -38.81 0.88
C PHE A 751 -13.72 -40.21 1.08
N VAL A 752 -15.04 -40.34 0.93
CA VAL A 752 -15.71 -41.64 0.88
C VAL A 752 -15.75 -42.11 -0.56
N ALA A 753 -15.01 -43.18 -0.85
CA ALA A 753 -14.91 -43.73 -2.20
C ALA A 753 -16.18 -44.50 -2.59
N PRO A 754 -16.66 -44.38 -3.83
CA PRO A 754 -17.65 -45.30 -4.38
C PRO A 754 -17.04 -46.71 -4.49
N PRO A 755 -17.68 -47.78 -3.97
CA PRO A 755 -17.19 -49.13 -4.13
C PRO A 755 -17.35 -49.60 -5.58
N GLY A 756 -16.24 -49.67 -6.31
CA GLY A 756 -16.19 -50.24 -7.67
C GLY A 756 -16.88 -49.40 -8.75
N VAL A 757 -16.81 -48.06 -8.67
CA VAL A 757 -17.19 -47.21 -9.81
C VAL A 757 -16.12 -47.31 -10.89
N ASP A 758 -16.53 -47.85 -12.03
CA ASP A 758 -15.70 -47.99 -13.21
C ASP A 758 -15.68 -46.72 -14.07
N TYR A 759 -16.65 -45.79 -14.00
CA TYR A 759 -16.81 -44.67 -14.98
C TYR A 759 -16.90 -43.25 -14.39
N VAL A 760 -16.36 -42.26 -15.12
CA VAL A 760 -16.41 -40.82 -14.78
C VAL A 760 -17.84 -40.26 -14.80
N SER A 761 -18.74 -40.81 -15.61
CA SER A 761 -20.15 -40.38 -15.68
C SER A 761 -20.95 -40.68 -14.41
N ASP A 762 -20.45 -41.56 -13.53
CA ASP A 762 -21.05 -41.84 -12.21
C ASP A 762 -20.51 -40.94 -11.09
N LEU A 763 -19.51 -40.10 -11.36
CA LEU A 763 -18.91 -39.19 -10.37
C LEU A 763 -19.58 -37.80 -10.34
N PRO A 764 -19.66 -37.15 -9.17
CA PRO A 764 -20.08 -35.76 -9.08
C PRO A 764 -19.03 -34.87 -9.74
N PHE A 765 -19.44 -34.01 -10.67
CA PHE A 765 -18.54 -33.07 -11.33
C PHE A 765 -18.22 -31.91 -10.38
N THR A 766 -16.94 -31.55 -10.29
CA THR A 766 -16.47 -30.40 -9.50
C THR A 766 -16.38 -29.12 -10.33
N ALA A 767 -16.37 -29.26 -11.65
CA ALA A 767 -16.68 -28.22 -12.62
C ALA A 767 -17.20 -28.86 -13.91
N GLU A 768 -18.11 -28.20 -14.60
CA GLU A 768 -18.50 -28.55 -15.97
C GLU A 768 -18.70 -27.28 -16.81
N ARG A 769 -18.33 -27.37 -18.08
CA ARG A 769 -18.58 -26.36 -19.11
C ARG A 769 -18.74 -27.10 -20.44
N ASN A 770 -19.67 -26.66 -21.26
CA ASN A 770 -19.89 -27.23 -22.58
C ASN A 770 -20.07 -26.10 -23.61
N GLY A 771 -19.76 -26.37 -24.87
CA GLY A 771 -19.88 -25.38 -25.94
C GLY A 771 -21.33 -25.10 -26.34
N TRP A 772 -22.17 -26.14 -26.35
CA TRP A 772 -23.58 -26.09 -26.69
C TRP A 772 -24.35 -27.21 -25.98
N GLY A 773 -25.53 -26.93 -25.43
CA GLY A 773 -26.25 -27.86 -24.54
C GLY A 773 -25.52 -28.20 -23.23
N PRO A 774 -26.13 -28.97 -22.32
CA PRO A 774 -25.45 -29.51 -21.13
C PRO A 774 -24.44 -30.61 -21.53
N VAL A 775 -23.56 -31.01 -20.59
CA VAL A 775 -22.81 -32.27 -20.75
C VAL A 775 -23.75 -33.42 -20.41
N GLU A 776 -23.83 -34.39 -21.31
CA GLU A 776 -24.74 -35.52 -21.18
C GLU A 776 -24.02 -36.73 -20.57
N ARG A 777 -24.71 -37.46 -19.69
CA ARG A 777 -24.17 -38.64 -18.98
C ARG A 777 -24.72 -39.90 -19.62
N ASP A 778 -23.82 -40.75 -20.12
CA ASP A 778 -24.11 -42.00 -20.82
C ASP A 778 -24.94 -41.86 -22.12
N THR A 779 -25.09 -40.63 -22.63
CA THR A 779 -25.73 -40.27 -23.91
C THR A 779 -24.91 -39.20 -24.65
N SER A 780 -25.07 -39.11 -25.98
CA SER A 780 -24.49 -38.06 -26.86
C SER A 780 -25.04 -36.67 -26.50
N ASN A 781 -24.49 -35.60 -27.09
CA ASN A 781 -24.96 -34.23 -26.84
C ASN A 781 -26.24 -33.93 -27.66
N GLY A 782 -27.41 -33.84 -27.01
CA GLY A 782 -28.68 -33.53 -27.69
C GLY A 782 -29.02 -32.03 -27.84
N GLU A 783 -28.03 -31.16 -27.64
CA GLU A 783 -28.07 -29.69 -27.77
C GLU A 783 -28.98 -28.89 -26.81
N ASN A 784 -30.13 -29.40 -26.32
CA ASN A 784 -31.19 -28.53 -25.78
C ASN A 784 -31.45 -28.69 -24.28
N ALA A 785 -31.63 -29.91 -23.77
CA ALA A 785 -32.05 -30.17 -22.39
C ALA A 785 -31.52 -31.51 -21.85
N GLU A 786 -31.10 -31.52 -20.59
CA GLU A 786 -30.52 -32.70 -19.92
C GLU A 786 -31.30 -33.99 -20.19
N GLY A 787 -30.62 -34.99 -20.77
CA GLY A 787 -31.18 -36.29 -21.14
C GLY A 787 -31.93 -36.34 -22.48
N ASP A 788 -31.75 -35.36 -23.37
CA ASP A 788 -32.28 -35.40 -24.75
C ASP A 788 -31.33 -36.05 -25.78
N GLY A 789 -30.11 -36.38 -25.35
CA GLY A 789 -29.07 -37.06 -26.12
C GLY A 789 -29.44 -38.45 -26.66
N GLY A 790 -28.76 -38.85 -27.74
CA GLY A 790 -28.81 -40.19 -28.30
C GLY A 790 -27.87 -41.18 -27.58
N PRO A 791 -27.81 -42.45 -28.01
CA PRO A 791 -26.80 -43.39 -27.51
C PRO A 791 -25.41 -43.01 -28.06
N LEU A 792 -24.41 -42.88 -27.18
CA LEU A 792 -23.00 -42.61 -27.53
C LEU A 792 -22.51 -43.56 -28.63
N ARG A 793 -22.11 -43.03 -29.79
CA ARG A 793 -21.80 -43.82 -30.99
C ARG A 793 -20.64 -43.28 -31.77
N ILE A 794 -19.54 -44.03 -31.76
CA ILE A 794 -18.37 -43.72 -32.60
C ILE A 794 -18.21 -44.82 -33.66
N ARG A 795 -18.43 -44.46 -34.93
CA ARG A 795 -18.26 -45.33 -36.11
C ARG A 795 -19.02 -46.66 -36.05
N GLY A 796 -20.28 -46.58 -35.71
CA GLY A 796 -21.21 -47.70 -35.62
C GLY A 796 -21.02 -48.57 -34.38
N THR A 797 -20.07 -48.23 -33.50
CA THR A 797 -19.91 -48.85 -32.19
C THR A 797 -20.70 -48.03 -31.18
N THR A 798 -21.71 -48.64 -30.55
CA THR A 798 -22.48 -48.01 -29.47
C THR A 798 -21.86 -48.34 -28.13
N TYR A 799 -21.84 -47.37 -27.22
CA TYR A 799 -21.29 -47.49 -25.88
C TYR A 799 -22.39 -47.20 -24.84
N ASP A 800 -22.39 -47.95 -23.75
CA ASP A 800 -23.44 -47.87 -22.71
C ASP A 800 -23.09 -46.86 -21.60
N LYS A 801 -21.84 -46.38 -21.56
CA LYS A 801 -21.29 -45.48 -20.54
C LYS A 801 -20.37 -44.43 -21.16
N GLY A 802 -20.35 -43.22 -20.60
CA GLY A 802 -19.46 -42.15 -21.06
C GLY A 802 -20.04 -40.74 -20.89
N LEU A 803 -19.45 -39.77 -21.58
CA LEU A 803 -19.91 -38.38 -21.59
C LEU A 803 -20.08 -37.86 -23.02
N GLY A 804 -21.26 -37.31 -23.32
CA GLY A 804 -21.53 -36.56 -24.55
C GLY A 804 -21.27 -35.08 -24.36
N MET A 805 -20.37 -34.50 -25.15
CA MET A 805 -19.95 -33.10 -25.06
C MET A 805 -20.10 -32.38 -26.41
N HIS A 806 -20.04 -31.04 -26.40
CA HIS A 806 -19.91 -30.21 -27.59
C HIS A 806 -18.75 -29.25 -27.41
N ALA A 807 -17.77 -29.21 -28.33
CA ALA A 807 -16.59 -28.37 -28.17
C ALA A 807 -16.94 -26.85 -28.08
N THR A 808 -16.21 -26.01 -27.36
CA THR A 808 -15.18 -26.35 -26.36
C THR A 808 -15.84 -26.79 -25.06
N ALA A 809 -15.50 -27.97 -24.55
CA ALA A 809 -16.07 -28.56 -23.34
C ALA A 809 -14.99 -28.90 -22.31
N GLU A 810 -15.32 -28.89 -21.03
CA GLU A 810 -14.46 -29.31 -19.94
C GLU A 810 -15.31 -29.89 -18.79
N VAL A 811 -14.97 -31.09 -18.31
CA VAL A 811 -15.51 -31.69 -17.08
C VAL A 811 -14.37 -32.01 -16.14
N SER A 812 -14.48 -31.58 -14.89
CA SER A 812 -13.56 -31.94 -13.81
C SER A 812 -14.24 -32.83 -12.78
N VAL A 813 -13.52 -33.84 -12.30
CA VAL A 813 -13.89 -34.69 -11.17
C VAL A 813 -12.73 -34.78 -10.19
N ASP A 814 -13.02 -34.67 -8.89
CA ASP A 814 -12.03 -34.92 -7.85
C ASP A 814 -11.92 -36.44 -7.64
N ILE A 815 -10.76 -37.01 -8.00
CA ILE A 815 -10.47 -38.46 -7.89
C ILE A 815 -9.51 -38.79 -6.73
N GLY A 816 -9.02 -37.78 -6.01
CA GLY A 816 -8.36 -37.91 -4.71
C GLY A 816 -7.00 -38.62 -4.69
N GLY A 817 -6.44 -38.98 -5.84
CA GLY A 817 -5.28 -39.87 -5.97
C GLY A 817 -5.64 -41.35 -5.76
N ALA A 818 -6.92 -41.71 -5.80
CA ALA A 818 -7.44 -43.03 -5.48
C ALA A 818 -7.40 -44.05 -6.65
N TYR A 819 -6.93 -43.65 -7.83
CA TYR A 819 -6.93 -44.46 -9.04
C TYR A 819 -5.57 -44.37 -9.75
N ASP A 820 -5.19 -45.45 -10.44
CA ASP A 820 -3.90 -45.54 -11.15
C ASP A 820 -4.07 -45.25 -12.65
N ARG A 821 -5.21 -45.63 -13.24
CA ARG A 821 -5.46 -45.54 -14.70
C ARG A 821 -6.78 -44.85 -15.02
N PHE A 822 -6.75 -43.99 -16.04
CA PHE A 822 -7.94 -43.52 -16.75
C PHE A 822 -7.95 -44.08 -18.17
N ARG A 823 -9.09 -44.57 -18.66
CA ARG A 823 -9.28 -45.10 -20.01
C ARG A 823 -10.48 -44.48 -20.68
N ALA A 824 -10.46 -44.38 -22.00
CA ALA A 824 -11.62 -43.94 -22.78
C ALA A 824 -11.50 -44.37 -24.24
N HIS A 825 -12.63 -44.42 -24.93
CA HIS A 825 -12.74 -44.42 -26.38
C HIS A 825 -13.29 -43.05 -26.80
N VAL A 826 -12.47 -42.24 -27.47
CA VAL A 826 -12.86 -40.87 -27.85
C VAL A 826 -13.05 -40.70 -29.36
N GLY A 827 -14.01 -39.86 -29.76
CA GLY A 827 -14.32 -39.60 -31.16
C GLY A 827 -15.52 -38.66 -31.34
N VAL A 828 -15.85 -38.37 -32.59
CA VAL A 828 -17.08 -37.62 -32.94
C VAL A 828 -18.26 -38.59 -33.01
N ASP A 829 -19.41 -38.21 -32.47
CA ASP A 829 -20.63 -39.04 -32.51
C ASP A 829 -21.18 -39.20 -33.95
N ASP A 830 -21.70 -40.38 -34.26
CA ASP A 830 -22.29 -40.78 -35.55
C ASP A 830 -23.52 -39.92 -35.95
N GLU A 831 -24.16 -39.21 -35.02
CA GLU A 831 -25.21 -38.22 -35.30
C GLU A 831 -24.70 -37.05 -36.14
N VAL A 832 -23.39 -36.78 -36.10
CA VAL A 832 -22.71 -35.77 -36.91
C VAL A 832 -22.14 -36.36 -38.19
N SER A 833 -22.87 -36.17 -39.29
CA SER A 833 -22.36 -36.46 -40.65
C SER A 833 -21.56 -35.31 -41.27
N GLY A 834 -21.05 -34.38 -40.44
CA GLY A 834 -20.58 -33.05 -40.84
C GLY A 834 -19.06 -32.94 -41.04
N ALA A 835 -18.57 -31.70 -40.92
CA ALA A 835 -17.15 -31.36 -41.03
C ALA A 835 -16.47 -31.17 -39.66
N ALA A 836 -17.06 -31.71 -38.58
CA ALA A 836 -16.59 -31.55 -37.21
C ALA A 836 -15.12 -31.94 -37.04
N THR A 837 -14.39 -31.14 -36.24
CA THR A 837 -12.98 -31.37 -35.93
C THR A 837 -12.71 -31.14 -34.45
N VAL A 838 -12.37 -32.20 -33.73
CA VAL A 838 -12.23 -32.16 -32.26
C VAL A 838 -10.87 -32.69 -31.80
N VAL A 839 -10.36 -32.13 -30.71
CA VAL A 839 -9.17 -32.61 -30.01
C VAL A 839 -9.55 -32.89 -28.55
N PHE A 840 -9.24 -34.11 -28.11
CA PHE A 840 -9.47 -34.55 -26.74
C PHE A 840 -8.19 -34.38 -25.91
N GLU A 841 -8.31 -33.80 -24.73
CA GLU A 841 -7.24 -33.56 -23.77
C GLU A 841 -7.62 -34.12 -22.40
N VAL A 842 -6.68 -34.84 -21.77
CA VAL A 842 -6.82 -35.31 -20.38
C VAL A 842 -5.79 -34.56 -19.55
N LEU A 843 -6.24 -33.88 -18.50
CA LEU A 843 -5.40 -33.15 -17.57
C LEU A 843 -5.52 -33.74 -16.15
N GLY A 844 -4.39 -33.82 -15.45
CA GLY A 844 -4.33 -34.15 -14.03
C GLY A 844 -3.78 -32.97 -13.26
N ASP A 845 -4.51 -32.48 -12.26
CA ASP A 845 -4.14 -31.33 -11.43
C ASP A 845 -3.76 -30.08 -12.25
N GLY A 846 -4.46 -29.89 -13.38
CA GLY A 846 -4.23 -28.80 -14.35
C GLY A 846 -3.06 -29.01 -15.32
N GLN A 847 -2.31 -30.10 -15.23
CA GLN A 847 -1.25 -30.45 -16.17
C GLN A 847 -1.76 -31.41 -17.25
N LEU A 848 -1.43 -31.13 -18.52
CA LEU A 848 -1.80 -32.00 -19.64
C LEU A 848 -1.06 -33.34 -19.58
N LEU A 849 -1.80 -34.44 -19.42
CA LEU A 849 -1.28 -35.81 -19.36
C LEU A 849 -1.24 -36.46 -20.75
N THR A 850 -2.31 -36.28 -21.54
CA THR A 850 -2.34 -36.69 -22.94
C THR A 850 -3.25 -35.78 -23.77
N ARG A 851 -3.03 -35.78 -25.08
CA ARG A 851 -3.93 -35.19 -26.07
C ARG A 851 -3.97 -36.03 -27.34
N THR A 852 -5.08 -35.99 -28.06
CA THR A 852 -5.18 -36.62 -29.39
C THR A 852 -4.60 -35.72 -30.48
N GLU A 853 -4.47 -36.29 -31.67
CA GLU A 853 -4.60 -35.57 -32.93
C GLU A 853 -6.03 -34.99 -33.11
N VAL A 854 -6.23 -34.18 -34.15
CA VAL A 854 -7.58 -33.79 -34.58
C VAL A 854 -8.31 -35.03 -35.08
N LEU A 855 -9.46 -35.33 -34.48
CA LEU A 855 -10.38 -36.38 -34.88
C LEU A 855 -11.58 -35.77 -35.61
N THR A 856 -12.11 -36.53 -36.57
CA THR A 856 -13.26 -36.13 -37.39
C THR A 856 -14.30 -37.26 -37.42
N PRO A 857 -15.52 -37.02 -37.96
CA PRO A 857 -16.40 -38.12 -38.36
C PRO A 857 -15.74 -39.11 -39.34
N ALA A 858 -14.58 -38.77 -39.91
CA ALA A 858 -13.65 -39.64 -40.63
C ALA A 858 -13.24 -40.93 -39.88
N ASP A 859 -13.06 -40.83 -38.57
CA ASP A 859 -12.09 -41.63 -37.82
C ASP A 859 -12.73 -42.65 -36.87
N ALA A 860 -12.06 -43.78 -36.64
CA ALA A 860 -12.48 -44.77 -35.66
C ALA A 860 -12.14 -44.30 -34.23
N ALA A 861 -12.90 -44.77 -33.24
CA ALA A 861 -12.71 -44.41 -31.83
C ALA A 861 -11.25 -44.56 -31.37
N ARG A 862 -10.67 -43.45 -30.90
CA ARG A 862 -9.30 -43.37 -30.40
C ARG A 862 -9.28 -43.87 -28.96
N ALA A 863 -8.67 -45.02 -28.74
CA ALA A 863 -8.43 -45.50 -27.37
C ALA A 863 -7.39 -44.63 -26.66
N LEU A 864 -7.72 -44.19 -25.44
CA LEU A 864 -6.85 -43.55 -24.48
C LEU A 864 -6.62 -44.48 -23.29
N ASP A 865 -5.38 -44.54 -22.80
CA ASP A 865 -5.00 -45.27 -21.59
C ASP A 865 -3.93 -44.43 -20.86
N VAL A 866 -4.34 -43.70 -19.84
CA VAL A 866 -3.59 -42.61 -19.20
C VAL A 866 -3.22 -43.01 -17.77
N ASP A 867 -2.01 -42.65 -17.35
CA ASP A 867 -1.59 -42.78 -15.96
C ASP A 867 -2.15 -41.61 -15.15
N VAL A 868 -2.92 -41.90 -14.10
CA VAL A 868 -3.49 -40.90 -13.19
C VAL A 868 -3.06 -41.16 -11.74
N SER A 869 -2.05 -41.99 -11.53
CA SER A 869 -1.52 -42.35 -10.21
C SER A 869 -1.18 -41.09 -9.38
N GLY A 870 -1.91 -40.88 -8.28
CA GLY A 870 -1.73 -39.75 -7.36
C GLY A 870 -2.39 -38.42 -7.78
N VAL A 871 -2.95 -38.33 -8.99
CA VAL A 871 -3.69 -37.14 -9.48
C VAL A 871 -4.88 -36.86 -8.56
N GLN A 872 -5.02 -35.63 -8.07
CA GLN A 872 -6.11 -35.26 -7.16
C GLN A 872 -7.40 -34.92 -7.92
N ARG A 873 -7.29 -34.23 -9.06
CA ARG A 873 -8.38 -33.83 -9.95
C ARG A 873 -8.07 -34.25 -11.38
N LEU A 874 -8.99 -35.01 -11.97
CA LEU A 874 -8.98 -35.35 -13.39
C LEU A 874 -9.90 -34.38 -14.13
N THR A 875 -9.40 -33.83 -15.24
CA THR A 875 -10.16 -32.96 -16.12
C THR A 875 -10.15 -33.54 -17.54
N LEU A 876 -11.33 -33.77 -18.09
CA LEU A 876 -11.58 -34.22 -19.46
C LEU A 876 -12.00 -33.00 -20.27
N ARG A 877 -11.23 -32.63 -21.29
CA ARG A 877 -11.46 -31.44 -22.13
C ARG A 877 -11.56 -31.77 -23.61
N VAL A 878 -12.50 -31.14 -24.29
CA VAL A 878 -12.62 -31.13 -25.76
C VAL A 878 -12.39 -29.72 -26.28
N THR A 879 -11.49 -29.57 -27.25
CA THR A 879 -11.27 -28.32 -27.99
C THR A 879 -11.58 -28.52 -29.47
N ASP A 880 -11.82 -27.43 -30.22
CA ASP A 880 -11.93 -27.51 -31.68
C ASP A 880 -10.58 -27.89 -32.33
N GLY A 881 -10.62 -28.34 -33.58
CA GLY A 881 -9.45 -28.60 -34.42
C GLY A 881 -8.93 -27.36 -35.17
N GLY A 882 -9.42 -26.17 -34.84
CA GLY A 882 -8.99 -24.89 -35.40
C GLY A 882 -9.84 -24.31 -36.54
N ASP A 883 -10.98 -24.91 -36.89
CA ASP A 883 -11.96 -24.36 -37.85
C ASP A 883 -13.30 -23.90 -37.21
N GLY A 884 -13.38 -23.99 -35.88
CA GLY A 884 -14.50 -23.51 -35.06
C GLY A 884 -15.53 -24.59 -34.75
N ILE A 885 -16.28 -24.38 -33.67
CA ILE A 885 -17.02 -25.43 -32.93
C ILE A 885 -18.24 -26.07 -33.63
N ASN A 886 -18.51 -25.81 -34.90
CA ASN A 886 -19.79 -26.20 -35.51
C ASN A 886 -19.89 -27.72 -35.69
N PHE A 887 -20.92 -28.33 -35.10
CA PHE A 887 -21.18 -29.78 -35.09
C PHE A 887 -20.17 -30.61 -34.30
N ASP A 888 -19.39 -30.03 -33.39
CA ASP A 888 -18.33 -30.74 -32.65
C ASP A 888 -18.88 -31.59 -31.48
N HIS A 889 -19.79 -32.51 -31.77
CA HIS A 889 -20.35 -33.47 -30.81
C HIS A 889 -19.31 -34.56 -30.52
N ALA A 890 -18.81 -34.56 -29.31
CA ALA A 890 -17.61 -35.27 -28.90
C ALA A 890 -17.91 -36.26 -27.76
N ASP A 891 -17.69 -37.53 -28.04
CA ASP A 891 -17.93 -38.62 -27.11
C ASP A 891 -16.66 -38.97 -26.32
N TRP A 892 -16.78 -39.00 -25.00
CA TRP A 892 -15.90 -39.75 -24.10
C TRP A 892 -16.56 -41.08 -23.74
N ALA A 893 -16.59 -42.01 -24.68
CA ALA A 893 -17.18 -43.33 -24.47
C ALA A 893 -16.29 -44.23 -23.58
N ASP A 894 -16.91 -45.09 -22.77
CA ASP A 894 -16.24 -45.91 -21.75
C ASP A 894 -15.15 -45.13 -20.97
N ALA A 895 -15.49 -43.91 -20.53
CA ALA A 895 -14.60 -43.03 -19.78
C ALA A 895 -14.37 -43.58 -18.37
N GLU A 896 -13.44 -44.52 -18.25
CA GLU A 896 -13.23 -45.38 -17.09
C GLU A 896 -12.11 -44.94 -16.15
N LEU A 897 -12.29 -45.20 -14.86
CA LEU A 897 -11.27 -45.07 -13.80
C LEU A 897 -10.99 -46.44 -13.18
N ARG A 898 -9.71 -46.82 -13.08
CA ARG A 898 -9.30 -48.15 -12.60
C ARG A 898 -8.16 -48.11 -11.58
N LEU A 899 -8.26 -49.00 -10.62
CA LEU A 899 -7.15 -49.49 -9.79
C LEU A 899 -6.32 -50.51 -10.59
N ALA A 900 -5.01 -50.56 -10.36
CA ALA A 900 -4.08 -51.48 -11.06
C ALA A 900 -4.13 -52.94 -10.60
#